data_AF-M3ZR54-F1
#
_entry.id   AF-M3ZR54-F1
#
_cell.length_a   1.000
_cell.length_b   1.000
_cell.length_c   1.000
_cell.angle_alpha   90.00
_cell.angle_beta   90.00
_cell.angle_gamma   90.00
#
_symmetry.space_group_name_H-M   'P 1'
#
loop_
_entity.id
_entity.type
_entity.pdbx_description
1 polymer ?
#
loop_
_entity_poly.entity_id
_entity_poly.type
_entity_poly.pdbx_seq_one_letter_code
_entity_poly.pdbx_strand_id
1 'polypeptide(L)'
;MDSQCVSTLPRVCGVLLESGSSLPDDTSLEKLLDWFTTIAQTGASLLEACPCLVDFVSKVAFNHASGSSILSFTLKLTGLIGTSEDGFKVLKECSVLKLVFNPHHWQEAGLWGDPCLRIGWIQGLKMILQHSEALSFFAQEDLIEPLLQLQTDSSLFVASAANQTLAQVLLLCQSLSSVGHNCSKNRYLEHNSVSIETTQNYSGIITRVSEYLNKSVVLKEISQLPGCQQILRLLAMLLVQVGPPLRDTLLLAVMNSLEELVTTSCSQLTVPLMDVILAANSGLRDDFVPKQRLIRLLWVMLNMKKPAIVMQAAAAVLHSHHSDPTFSAHSARVLLLPLDIVTGVSLLDENSTEEELRILITEQLKRKSCISMICVCLSNIPQITLMASDHLPCPQRLIVTAVLMLLRLCCVDSSSSSAGCVEVVRFITGNSKVQKCALEALLVLSKSPGVKMVLVDVFKVLTEYLNSPSSDPSVLQKSYQAVIKWVGVCPDLSCITDQLREGFIQAVRKRACDTRWEARDSTVEFLGHLGGAPSCRSFTEQETEPSDVFLGGCSFTVPLLKEALQDPESYVRASSISALAQTLTPSWQEGAALTQEQEDIVTRLQEVLFQDSEGFARRAAVKYFIAWLSACSSPSSCWLLMQSVPTVLSQGVNDLDWEVKLHTLELAELLLDQAFPDPSPSHPYAVMSDQAHRLHIAGHPDSRCC
;
A
#
# COMPACT_ATOMS: atom_id res chain seq x y z
N MET A 1 -3.70 35.09 -2.51
CA MET A 1 -4.57 34.94 -3.69
C MET A 1 -6.05 34.95 -3.31
N ASP A 2 -6.41 34.65 -2.06
CA ASP A 2 -7.77 34.28 -1.67
C ASP A 2 -8.80 35.42 -1.67
N SER A 3 -8.41 36.68 -1.43
CA SER A 3 -9.37 37.79 -1.36
C SER A 3 -10.05 38.12 -2.70
N GLN A 4 -9.33 37.99 -3.82
CA GLN A 4 -9.89 38.19 -5.15
C GLN A 4 -10.86 37.05 -5.52
N CYS A 5 -10.51 35.80 -5.20
CA CYS A 5 -11.36 34.63 -5.44
C CYS A 5 -12.69 34.72 -4.66
N VAL A 6 -12.64 35.09 -3.37
CA VAL A 6 -13.84 35.29 -2.55
C VAL A 6 -14.74 36.40 -3.12
N SER A 7 -14.16 37.50 -3.62
CA SER A 7 -14.94 38.58 -4.23
C SER A 7 -15.67 38.18 -5.52
N THR A 8 -15.15 37.18 -6.25
CA THR A 8 -15.77 36.66 -7.48
C THR A 8 -16.81 35.58 -7.24
N LEU A 9 -16.80 34.96 -6.06
CA LEU A 9 -17.64 33.79 -5.74
C LEU A 9 -19.15 34.02 -5.95
N PRO A 10 -19.76 35.18 -5.58
CA PRO A 10 -21.18 35.40 -5.85
C PRO A 10 -21.54 35.34 -7.34
N ARG A 11 -20.63 35.75 -8.23
CA ARG A 11 -20.83 35.66 -9.69
C ARG A 11 -20.74 34.22 -10.16
N VAL A 12 -19.81 33.44 -9.61
CA VAL A 12 -19.69 32.00 -9.89
C VAL A 12 -20.96 31.26 -9.46
N CYS A 13 -21.47 31.52 -8.25
CA CYS A 13 -22.75 30.97 -7.79
C CYS A 13 -23.92 31.37 -8.71
N GLY A 14 -23.93 32.60 -9.22
CA GLY A 14 -24.91 33.06 -10.21
C GLY A 14 -24.88 32.24 -11.49
N VAL A 15 -23.69 32.00 -12.05
CA VAL A 15 -23.52 31.17 -13.27
C VAL A 15 -23.98 29.73 -13.03
N LEU A 16 -23.64 29.14 -11.88
CA LEU A 16 -24.04 27.78 -11.52
C LEU A 16 -25.56 27.62 -11.32
N LEU A 17 -26.28 28.71 -11.03
CA LEU A 17 -27.74 28.72 -10.89
C LEU A 17 -28.49 28.82 -12.24
N GLU A 18 -27.84 29.30 -13.30
CA GLU A 18 -28.46 29.45 -14.62
C GLU A 18 -28.61 28.10 -15.34
N SER A 19 -29.84 27.58 -15.38
CA SER A 19 -30.17 26.34 -16.10
C SER A 19 -29.96 26.50 -17.60
N GLY A 20 -29.10 25.65 -18.19
CA GLY A 20 -28.89 25.56 -19.65
C GLY A 20 -27.59 26.17 -20.18
N SER A 21 -26.75 26.75 -19.32
CA SER A 21 -25.37 27.08 -19.68
C SER A 21 -24.53 25.79 -19.84
N SER A 22 -23.58 25.76 -20.79
CA SER A 22 -22.60 24.68 -20.87
C SER A 22 -21.67 24.78 -19.66
N LEU A 23 -22.09 24.15 -18.57
CA LEU A 23 -21.39 24.17 -17.28
C LEU A 23 -19.98 23.58 -17.42
N PRO A 24 -19.05 23.99 -16.55
CA PRO A 24 -17.71 23.44 -16.55
C PRO A 24 -17.74 21.93 -16.23
N ASP A 25 -16.70 21.22 -16.66
CA ASP A 25 -16.53 19.80 -16.40
C ASP A 25 -16.58 19.47 -14.88
N ASP A 26 -16.94 18.24 -14.54
CA ASP A 26 -17.02 17.78 -13.13
C ASP A 26 -15.73 18.09 -12.34
N THR A 27 -14.57 18.06 -13.01
CA THR A 27 -13.25 18.42 -12.44
C THR A 27 -13.24 19.82 -11.83
N SER A 28 -13.87 20.80 -12.47
CA SER A 28 -13.89 22.18 -12.00
C SER A 28 -14.74 22.34 -10.73
N LEU A 29 -15.86 21.61 -10.64
CA LEU A 29 -16.71 21.61 -9.44
C LEU A 29 -16.02 20.94 -8.26
N GLU A 30 -15.31 19.84 -8.49
CA GLU A 30 -14.51 19.18 -7.46
C GLU A 30 -13.34 20.08 -7.00
N LYS A 31 -12.67 20.80 -7.92
CA LYS A 31 -11.63 21.78 -7.55
C LYS A 31 -12.17 22.93 -6.70
N LEU A 32 -13.41 23.35 -6.94
CA LEU A 32 -14.06 24.35 -6.11
C LEU A 32 -14.37 23.81 -4.71
N LEU A 33 -14.77 22.54 -4.58
CA LEU A 33 -14.90 21.87 -3.28
C LEU A 33 -13.56 21.72 -2.56
N ASP A 34 -12.47 21.38 -3.27
CA ASP A 34 -11.10 21.32 -2.72
C ASP A 34 -10.71 22.67 -2.09
N TRP A 35 -11.03 23.77 -2.79
CA TRP A 35 -10.76 25.13 -2.30
C TRP A 35 -11.57 25.46 -1.04
N PHE A 36 -12.87 25.18 -1.03
CA PHE A 36 -13.69 25.39 0.19
C PHE A 36 -13.22 24.52 1.35
N THR A 37 -12.80 23.29 1.08
CA THR A 37 -12.25 22.37 2.09
C THR A 37 -10.98 22.94 2.71
N THR A 38 -10.11 23.52 1.88
CA THR A 38 -8.89 24.20 2.34
C THR A 38 -9.24 25.38 3.26
N ILE A 39 -10.24 26.20 2.90
CA ILE A 39 -10.72 27.30 3.76
C ILE A 39 -11.22 26.76 5.10
N ALA A 40 -12.08 25.75 5.09
CA ALA A 40 -12.63 25.15 6.31
C ALA A 40 -11.53 24.56 7.22
N GLN A 41 -10.46 24.01 6.66
CA GLN A 41 -9.34 23.44 7.41
C GLN A 41 -8.42 24.48 8.05
N THR A 42 -8.38 25.72 7.53
CA THR A 42 -7.58 26.81 8.13
C THR A 42 -8.16 27.36 9.44
N GLY A 43 -9.29 26.81 9.92
CA GLY A 43 -9.96 27.23 11.16
C GLY A 43 -10.84 28.47 11.00
N ALA A 44 -10.90 29.06 9.81
CA ALA A 44 -11.85 30.12 9.49
C ALA A 44 -13.26 29.54 9.27
N SER A 45 -14.29 30.22 9.77
CA SER A 45 -15.68 29.84 9.48
C SER A 45 -15.95 30.01 7.99
N LEU A 46 -16.30 28.90 7.30
CA LEU A 46 -16.58 28.92 5.86
C LEU A 46 -17.69 29.91 5.51
N LEU A 47 -18.69 30.06 6.38
CA LEU A 47 -19.80 30.99 6.18
C LEU A 47 -19.40 32.45 6.42
N GLU A 48 -18.41 32.71 7.28
CA GLU A 48 -17.84 34.07 7.41
C GLU A 48 -17.00 34.45 6.19
N ALA A 49 -16.20 33.51 5.69
CA ALA A 49 -15.38 33.71 4.51
C ALA A 49 -16.24 33.82 3.22
N CYS A 50 -17.33 33.05 3.13
CA CYS A 50 -18.14 32.91 1.93
C CYS A 50 -19.65 32.97 2.26
N PRO A 51 -20.20 34.17 2.58
CA PRO A 51 -21.58 34.31 3.07
C PRO A 51 -22.66 33.98 2.02
N CYS A 52 -22.34 34.01 0.73
CA CYS A 52 -23.30 33.72 -0.34
C CYS A 52 -23.68 32.23 -0.47
N LEU A 53 -22.96 31.33 0.21
CA LEU A 53 -23.11 29.88 0.01
C LEU A 53 -24.46 29.34 0.50
N VAL A 54 -25.00 29.85 1.61
CA VAL A 54 -26.30 29.38 2.14
C VAL A 54 -27.44 29.71 1.18
N ASP A 55 -27.45 30.93 0.63
CA ASP A 55 -28.43 31.37 -0.37
C ASP A 55 -28.31 30.55 -1.67
N PHE A 56 -27.08 30.29 -2.12
CA PHE A 56 -26.82 29.42 -3.27
C PHE A 56 -27.38 28.01 -3.06
N VAL A 57 -27.01 27.34 -1.97
CA VAL A 57 -27.47 25.98 -1.66
C VAL A 57 -29.00 25.93 -1.59
N SER A 58 -29.62 26.91 -0.93
CA SER A 58 -31.07 27.00 -0.80
C SER A 58 -31.73 27.08 -2.18
N LYS A 59 -31.25 27.98 -3.05
CA LYS A 59 -31.81 28.15 -4.41
C LYS A 59 -31.65 26.92 -5.28
N VAL A 60 -30.49 26.25 -5.23
CA VAL A 60 -30.28 25.00 -5.99
C VAL A 60 -31.16 23.87 -5.47
N ALA A 61 -31.34 23.74 -4.15
CA ALA A 61 -32.14 22.67 -3.55
C ALA A 61 -33.62 22.68 -3.97
N PHE A 62 -34.16 23.86 -4.33
CA PHE A 62 -35.51 24.02 -4.89
C PHE A 62 -35.56 23.99 -6.42
N ASN A 63 -34.41 23.95 -7.12
CA ASN A 63 -34.34 23.99 -8.58
C ASN A 63 -34.09 22.61 -9.19
N HIS A 64 -35.18 21.92 -9.55
CA HIS A 64 -35.15 20.60 -10.19
C HIS A 64 -34.64 20.60 -11.64
N ALA A 65 -34.43 21.77 -12.25
CA ALA A 65 -33.86 21.88 -13.60
C ALA A 65 -32.32 21.92 -13.61
N SER A 66 -31.70 21.87 -12.43
CA SER A 66 -30.23 21.84 -12.28
C SER A 66 -29.67 20.50 -12.77
N GLY A 67 -28.51 20.52 -13.44
CA GLY A 67 -27.83 19.30 -13.86
C GLY A 67 -27.35 18.47 -12.66
N SER A 68 -27.28 17.13 -12.83
CA SER A 68 -26.90 16.19 -11.77
C SER A 68 -25.55 16.50 -11.11
N SER A 69 -24.58 17.02 -11.86
CA SER A 69 -23.28 17.44 -11.32
C SER A 69 -23.38 18.63 -10.37
N ILE A 70 -24.23 19.63 -10.69
CA ILE A 70 -24.47 20.78 -9.79
C ILE A 70 -25.18 20.31 -8.52
N LEU A 71 -26.17 19.42 -8.66
CA LEU A 71 -26.89 18.88 -7.51
C LEU A 71 -25.95 18.07 -6.60
N SER A 72 -25.11 17.21 -7.20
CA SER A 72 -24.07 16.46 -6.47
C SER A 72 -23.10 17.39 -5.74
N PHE A 73 -22.58 18.41 -6.44
CA PHE A 73 -21.73 19.45 -5.86
C PHE A 73 -22.43 20.16 -4.70
N THR A 74 -23.71 20.52 -4.86
CA THR A 74 -24.50 21.22 -3.84
C THR A 74 -24.74 20.36 -2.60
N LEU A 75 -25.02 19.07 -2.77
CA LEU A 75 -25.15 18.11 -1.68
C LEU A 75 -23.85 18.01 -0.86
N LYS A 76 -22.70 17.90 -1.54
CA LYS A 76 -21.38 17.88 -0.90
C LYS A 76 -21.05 19.20 -0.22
N LEU A 77 -21.32 20.33 -0.86
CA LEU A 77 -21.12 21.67 -0.30
C LEU A 77 -21.96 21.90 0.96
N THR A 78 -23.23 21.45 0.94
CA THR A 78 -24.10 21.47 2.13
C THR A 78 -23.47 20.66 3.27
N GLY A 79 -22.92 19.50 2.93
CA GLY A 79 -22.15 18.66 3.84
C GLY A 79 -20.96 19.37 4.48
N LEU A 80 -20.15 20.02 3.64
CA LEU A 80 -18.94 20.73 4.06
C LEU A 80 -19.25 21.93 4.97
N ILE A 81 -20.31 22.70 4.68
CA ILE A 81 -20.78 23.78 5.56
C ILE A 81 -21.22 23.19 6.91
N GLY A 82 -21.97 22.08 6.88
CA GLY A 82 -22.48 21.39 8.07
C GLY A 82 -21.44 20.59 8.86
N THR A 83 -20.19 20.53 8.41
CA THR A 83 -19.08 19.93 9.17
C THR A 83 -18.80 20.68 10.48
N SER A 84 -18.98 22.00 10.48
CA SER A 84 -18.93 22.83 11.70
C SER A 84 -20.29 22.85 12.40
N GLU A 85 -20.32 22.93 13.74
CA GLU A 85 -21.57 23.05 14.50
C GLU A 85 -22.32 24.35 14.15
N ASP A 86 -21.60 25.47 14.00
CA ASP A 86 -22.19 26.76 13.62
C ASP A 86 -22.84 26.71 12.23
N GLY A 87 -22.10 26.18 11.24
CA GLY A 87 -22.63 26.03 9.88
C GLY A 87 -23.81 25.06 9.82
N PHE A 88 -23.75 23.97 10.59
CA PHE A 88 -24.86 23.02 10.71
C PHE A 88 -26.12 23.68 11.27
N LYS A 89 -25.97 24.47 12.35
CA LYS A 89 -27.08 25.19 12.97
C LYS A 89 -27.72 26.19 12.02
N VAL A 90 -26.93 26.95 11.26
CA VAL A 90 -27.44 27.88 10.23
C VAL A 90 -28.23 27.12 9.16
N LEU A 91 -27.71 26.01 8.63
CA LEU A 91 -28.41 25.20 7.63
C LEU A 91 -29.71 24.58 8.18
N LYS A 92 -29.72 24.22 9.47
CA LYS A 92 -30.91 23.70 10.16
C LYS A 92 -31.97 24.78 10.32
N GLU A 93 -31.59 25.97 10.78
CA GLU A 93 -32.50 27.13 10.96
C GLU A 93 -33.11 27.58 9.63
N CYS A 94 -32.34 27.52 8.54
CA CYS A 94 -32.82 27.80 7.18
C CYS A 94 -33.61 26.64 6.54
N SER A 95 -33.87 25.55 7.27
CA SER A 95 -34.57 24.34 6.78
C SER A 95 -33.92 23.66 5.57
N VAL A 96 -32.66 23.96 5.27
CA VAL A 96 -31.93 23.43 4.11
C VAL A 96 -31.62 21.95 4.31
N LEU A 97 -31.20 21.55 5.53
CA LEU A 97 -30.83 20.16 5.81
C LEU A 97 -31.98 19.17 5.57
N LYS A 98 -33.19 19.51 6.03
CA LYS A 98 -34.39 18.67 5.85
C LYS A 98 -34.77 18.52 4.40
N LEU A 99 -34.55 19.55 3.57
CA LEU A 99 -34.84 19.48 2.15
C LEU A 99 -33.78 18.66 1.40
N VAL A 100 -32.51 19.03 1.57
CA VAL A 100 -31.38 18.49 0.83
C VAL A 100 -31.12 17.02 1.17
N PHE A 101 -31.28 16.63 2.43
CA PHE A 101 -31.04 15.25 2.87
C PHE A 101 -32.29 14.37 2.91
N ASN A 102 -33.47 14.86 2.51
CA ASN A 102 -34.67 14.03 2.36
C ASN A 102 -34.64 13.27 1.01
N PRO A 103 -34.51 11.93 1.00
CA PRO A 103 -34.49 11.16 -0.24
C PRO A 103 -35.79 11.24 -1.02
N HIS A 104 -36.94 11.36 -0.34
CA HIS A 104 -38.25 11.44 -0.99
C HIS A 104 -38.38 12.69 -1.85
N HIS A 105 -37.81 13.83 -1.42
CA HIS A 105 -37.76 15.06 -2.23
C HIS A 105 -37.13 14.81 -3.60
N TRP A 106 -36.02 14.08 -3.64
CA TRP A 106 -35.31 13.74 -4.88
C TRP A 106 -35.97 12.63 -5.68
N GLN A 107 -36.71 11.73 -5.03
CA GLN A 107 -37.50 10.68 -5.68
C GLN A 107 -38.71 11.28 -6.40
N GLU A 108 -39.45 12.18 -5.75
CA GLU A 108 -40.58 12.90 -6.34
C GLU A 108 -40.15 13.75 -7.54
N ALA A 109 -38.95 14.32 -7.47
CA ALA A 109 -38.35 15.04 -8.59
C ALA A 109 -37.82 14.14 -9.73
N GLY A 110 -37.83 12.81 -9.57
CA GLY A 110 -37.30 11.87 -10.56
C GLY A 110 -35.77 11.84 -10.68
N LEU A 111 -35.06 12.47 -9.73
CA LEU A 111 -33.60 12.64 -9.78
C LEU A 111 -32.85 11.54 -9.00
N TRP A 112 -33.52 10.86 -8.07
CA TRP A 112 -32.91 9.79 -7.24
C TRP A 112 -32.38 8.60 -8.06
N GLY A 113 -32.83 8.42 -9.29
CA GLY A 113 -32.34 7.40 -10.21
C GLY A 113 -30.88 7.63 -10.68
N ASP A 114 -30.36 8.84 -10.55
CA ASP A 114 -28.99 9.18 -10.97
C ASP A 114 -27.95 8.82 -9.89
N PRO A 115 -26.96 7.96 -10.18
CA PRO A 115 -25.90 7.62 -9.23
C PRO A 115 -25.04 8.83 -8.80
N CYS A 116 -24.89 9.86 -9.63
CA CYS A 116 -24.17 11.10 -9.30
C CYS A 116 -24.87 11.88 -8.19
N LEU A 117 -26.21 11.86 -8.16
CA LEU A 117 -26.97 12.46 -7.07
C LEU A 117 -26.81 11.65 -5.79
N ARG A 118 -26.97 10.31 -5.87
CA ARG A 118 -26.87 9.43 -4.69
C ARG A 118 -25.47 9.47 -4.06
N ILE A 119 -24.40 9.50 -4.85
CA ILE A 119 -23.04 9.66 -4.31
C ILE A 119 -22.84 11.03 -3.66
N GLY A 120 -23.37 12.10 -4.25
CA GLY A 120 -23.33 13.44 -3.67
C GLY A 120 -24.07 13.52 -2.33
N TRP A 121 -25.26 12.88 -2.25
CA TRP A 121 -26.06 12.80 -1.04
C TRP A 121 -25.33 12.05 0.07
N ILE A 122 -24.76 10.87 -0.21
CA ILE A 122 -24.00 10.10 0.79
C ILE A 122 -22.77 10.88 1.25
N GLN A 123 -22.01 11.49 0.34
CA GLN A 123 -20.81 12.23 0.69
C GLN A 123 -21.14 13.48 1.51
N GLY A 124 -22.19 14.23 1.15
CA GLY A 124 -22.67 15.35 1.95
C GLY A 124 -23.12 14.91 3.35
N LEU A 125 -23.84 13.80 3.44
CA LEU A 125 -24.30 13.23 4.72
C LEU A 125 -23.12 12.80 5.59
N LYS A 126 -22.12 12.16 5.00
CA LYS A 126 -20.88 11.78 5.67
C LYS A 126 -20.14 13.01 6.25
N MET A 127 -20.13 14.13 5.53
CA MET A 127 -19.47 15.36 5.95
C MET A 127 -20.19 16.06 7.11
N ILE A 128 -21.52 15.98 7.23
CA ILE A 128 -22.23 16.55 8.39
C ILE A 128 -22.09 15.67 9.64
N LEU A 129 -21.92 14.35 9.49
CA LEU A 129 -21.85 13.37 10.58
C LEU A 129 -20.53 13.41 11.38
N GLN A 130 -20.12 14.60 11.83
CA GLN A 130 -18.90 14.83 12.60
C GLN A 130 -19.17 15.14 14.07
N HIS A 131 -20.42 15.52 14.41
CA HIS A 131 -20.81 15.97 15.74
C HIS A 131 -22.18 15.42 16.18
N SER A 132 -22.50 15.61 17.46
CA SER A 132 -23.67 14.99 18.10
C SER A 132 -25.01 15.57 17.61
N GLU A 133 -25.04 16.84 17.19
CA GLU A 133 -26.25 17.46 16.68
C GLU A 133 -26.64 16.89 15.32
N ALA A 134 -25.65 16.65 14.43
CA ALA A 134 -25.87 15.99 13.15
C ALA A 134 -26.32 14.53 13.31
N LEU A 135 -25.77 13.79 14.28
CA LEU A 135 -26.24 12.43 14.55
C LEU A 135 -27.69 12.42 15.06
N SER A 136 -28.06 13.42 15.87
CA SER A 136 -29.42 13.57 16.37
C SER A 136 -30.40 13.89 15.23
N PHE A 137 -30.01 14.77 14.30
CA PHE A 137 -30.75 15.02 13.07
C PHE A 137 -30.91 13.75 12.21
N PHE A 138 -29.82 13.00 12.01
CA PHE A 138 -29.82 11.74 11.28
C PHE A 138 -30.82 10.72 11.86
N ALA A 139 -30.90 10.63 13.19
CA ALA A 139 -31.85 9.76 13.87
C ALA A 139 -33.30 10.28 13.76
N GLN A 140 -33.52 11.59 13.91
CA GLN A 140 -34.85 12.22 13.86
C GLN A 140 -35.50 12.12 12.48
N GLU A 141 -34.72 12.29 11.41
CA GLU A 141 -35.19 12.25 10.03
C GLU A 141 -35.16 10.83 9.42
N ASP A 142 -34.93 9.80 10.24
CA ASP A 142 -34.91 8.38 9.86
C ASP A 142 -33.99 8.04 8.66
N LEU A 143 -32.83 8.70 8.57
CA LEU A 143 -31.92 8.60 7.42
C LEU A 143 -31.16 7.27 7.36
N ILE A 144 -31.30 6.41 8.37
CA ILE A 144 -30.65 5.10 8.41
C ILE A 144 -31.22 4.14 7.36
N GLU A 145 -32.54 4.13 7.15
CA GLU A 145 -33.18 3.21 6.21
C GLU A 145 -32.77 3.49 4.75
N PRO A 146 -32.83 4.75 4.26
CA PRO A 146 -32.29 5.08 2.94
C PRO A 146 -30.81 4.72 2.79
N LEU A 147 -29.99 4.96 3.81
CA LEU A 147 -28.56 4.64 3.77
C LEU A 147 -28.30 3.13 3.68
N LEU A 148 -29.10 2.31 4.37
CA LEU A 148 -29.03 0.84 4.26
C LEU A 148 -29.47 0.33 2.88
N GLN A 149 -30.43 0.99 2.24
CA GLN A 149 -30.86 0.63 0.87
C GLN A 149 -29.77 0.93 -0.17
N LEU A 150 -29.01 2.01 0.01
CA LEU A 150 -27.90 2.36 -0.89
C LEU A 150 -26.69 1.41 -0.77
N GLN A 151 -26.67 0.55 0.24
CA GLN A 151 -25.61 -0.43 0.45
C GLN A 151 -25.56 -1.49 -0.65
N THR A 152 -26.71 -1.80 -1.26
CA THR A 152 -26.85 -2.75 -2.38
C THR A 152 -27.09 -2.04 -3.72
N ASP A 153 -26.71 -0.76 -3.83
CA ASP A 153 -26.87 0.02 -5.06
C ASP A 153 -26.14 -0.61 -6.25
N SER A 154 -26.68 -0.42 -7.45
CA SER A 154 -26.08 -0.91 -8.69
C SER A 154 -24.74 -0.24 -9.01
N SER A 155 -24.53 0.99 -8.52
CA SER A 155 -23.24 1.68 -8.59
C SER A 155 -22.32 1.25 -7.46
N LEU A 156 -21.18 0.66 -7.80
CA LEU A 156 -20.14 0.27 -6.83
C LEU A 156 -19.62 1.45 -6.00
N PHE A 157 -19.60 2.66 -6.57
CA PHE A 157 -19.17 3.87 -5.87
C PHE A 157 -20.18 4.29 -4.80
N VAL A 158 -21.48 4.20 -5.10
CA VAL A 158 -22.57 4.51 -4.17
C VAL A 158 -22.57 3.49 -3.02
N ALA A 159 -22.53 2.19 -3.35
CA ALA A 159 -22.47 1.12 -2.34
C ALA A 159 -21.23 1.23 -1.43
N SER A 160 -20.06 1.54 -2.00
CA SER A 160 -18.83 1.74 -1.23
C SER A 160 -18.92 2.96 -0.29
N ALA A 161 -19.44 4.08 -0.78
CA ALA A 161 -19.63 5.28 0.03
C ALA A 161 -20.66 5.06 1.16
N ALA A 162 -21.73 4.30 0.88
CA ALA A 162 -22.73 3.92 1.88
C ALA A 162 -22.07 3.12 3.02
N ASN A 163 -21.22 2.14 2.67
CA ASN A 163 -20.48 1.35 3.67
C ASN A 163 -19.60 2.22 4.58
N GLN A 164 -18.86 3.16 4.00
CA GLN A 164 -18.00 4.08 4.78
C GLN A 164 -18.82 4.99 5.69
N THR A 165 -19.98 5.46 5.22
CA THR A 165 -20.85 6.36 5.99
C THR A 165 -21.53 5.61 7.13
N LEU A 166 -22.00 4.37 6.90
CA LEU A 166 -22.52 3.50 7.95
C LEU A 166 -21.47 3.23 9.04
N ALA A 167 -20.22 2.98 8.66
CA ALA A 167 -19.14 2.82 9.62
C ALA A 167 -18.93 4.07 10.48
N GLN A 168 -18.93 5.25 9.87
CA GLN A 168 -18.80 6.51 10.59
C GLN A 168 -19.97 6.77 11.54
N VAL A 169 -21.21 6.52 11.11
CA VAL A 169 -22.41 6.63 11.98
C VAL A 169 -22.25 5.75 13.22
N LEU A 170 -21.84 4.49 13.05
CA LEU A 170 -21.67 3.55 14.16
C LEU A 170 -20.52 3.94 15.10
N LEU A 171 -19.41 4.45 14.55
CA LEU A 171 -18.29 4.98 15.35
C LEU A 171 -18.73 6.20 16.17
N LEU A 172 -19.53 7.09 15.59
CA LEU A 172 -20.07 8.26 16.28
C LEU A 172 -21.03 7.84 17.40
N CYS A 173 -21.94 6.90 17.14
CA CYS A 173 -22.80 6.30 18.17
C CYS A 173 -21.96 5.73 19.33
N GLN A 174 -20.91 4.96 19.04
CA GLN A 174 -20.03 4.40 20.07
C GLN A 174 -19.33 5.47 20.91
N SER A 175 -18.77 6.50 20.26
CA SER A 175 -18.04 7.57 20.95
C SER A 175 -18.94 8.29 21.97
N LEU A 176 -20.17 8.62 21.57
CA LEU A 176 -21.13 9.35 22.40
C LEU A 176 -21.70 8.47 23.53
N SER A 177 -21.89 7.17 23.31
CA SER A 177 -22.27 6.24 24.38
C SER A 177 -21.17 6.05 25.44
N SER A 178 -19.90 6.22 25.09
CA SER A 178 -18.78 6.05 26.03
C SER A 178 -18.59 7.23 27.00
N VAL A 179 -18.92 8.45 26.57
CA VAL A 179 -18.80 9.68 27.37
C VAL A 179 -19.75 9.68 28.59
N GLY A 180 -20.91 9.04 28.48
CA GLY A 180 -21.89 8.91 29.57
C GLY A 180 -21.43 8.06 30.76
N HIS A 181 -20.44 7.18 30.60
CA HIS A 181 -19.99 6.26 31.64
C HIS A 181 -18.79 6.76 32.48
N ASN A 182 -17.98 7.69 31.95
CA ASN A 182 -16.75 8.15 32.63
C ASN A 182 -16.93 9.42 33.48
N CYS A 183 -18.08 10.10 33.43
CA CYS A 183 -18.28 11.39 34.09
C CYS A 183 -18.85 11.32 35.52
N SER A 184 -18.85 10.15 36.17
CA SER A 184 -19.37 9.99 37.54
C SER A 184 -18.35 10.29 38.66
N LYS A 185 -17.20 10.93 38.36
CA LYS A 185 -16.16 11.19 39.40
C LYS A 185 -15.73 12.62 39.66
N ASN A 186 -16.21 13.65 38.96
CA ASN A 186 -15.96 15.03 39.39
C ASN A 186 -17.22 15.88 39.28
N ARG A 187 -17.76 16.25 40.44
CA ARG A 187 -18.76 17.33 40.57
C ARG A 187 -18.07 18.68 40.28
N TYR A 188 -18.88 19.63 39.83
CA TYR A 188 -18.59 21.05 39.53
C TYR A 188 -18.22 21.37 38.07
N LEU A 189 -19.24 21.39 37.19
CA LEU A 189 -19.64 22.53 36.33
C LEU A 189 -20.86 22.09 35.50
N GLU A 190 -21.86 22.96 35.43
CA GLU A 190 -23.18 22.72 34.83
C GLU A 190 -23.20 22.81 33.30
N HIS A 191 -24.24 22.18 32.72
CA HIS A 191 -24.74 22.22 31.33
C HIS A 191 -24.00 21.40 30.26
N ASN A 192 -24.28 20.09 30.24
CA ASN A 192 -24.76 19.35 29.05
C ASN A 192 -24.98 17.88 29.42
N SER A 193 -26.08 17.59 30.12
CA SER A 193 -26.54 16.21 30.32
C SER A 193 -27.15 15.69 29.02
N VAL A 194 -26.48 14.74 28.36
CA VAL A 194 -27.04 13.95 27.25
C VAL A 194 -28.42 13.43 27.68
N SER A 195 -29.49 13.81 26.97
CA SER A 195 -30.86 13.45 27.34
C SER A 195 -31.11 11.94 27.14
N ILE A 196 -31.97 11.33 27.97
CA ILE A 196 -32.32 9.91 27.88
C ILE A 196 -32.87 9.55 26.47
N GLU A 197 -33.57 10.48 25.81
CA GLU A 197 -34.07 10.33 24.43
C GLU A 197 -32.95 10.19 23.40
N THR A 198 -31.86 10.97 23.51
CA THR A 198 -30.72 10.87 22.57
C THR A 198 -29.99 9.51 22.67
N THR A 199 -29.89 8.94 23.87
CA THR A 199 -29.26 7.62 24.08
C THR A 199 -30.13 6.48 23.52
N GLN A 200 -31.46 6.59 23.63
CA GLN A 200 -32.40 5.63 23.04
C GLN A 200 -32.36 5.67 21.51
N ASN A 201 -32.24 6.84 20.90
CA ASN A 201 -32.16 7.00 19.45
C ASN A 201 -30.92 6.33 18.84
N TYR A 202 -29.75 6.44 19.49
CA TYR A 202 -28.51 5.81 18.98
C TYR A 202 -28.53 4.28 19.11
N SER A 203 -29.12 3.75 20.19
CA SER A 203 -29.37 2.32 20.34
C SER A 203 -30.31 1.78 19.25
N GLY A 204 -31.32 2.57 18.86
CA GLY A 204 -32.19 2.25 17.73
C GLY A 204 -31.45 2.09 16.41
N ILE A 205 -30.49 2.97 16.11
CA ILE A 205 -29.63 2.87 14.92
C ILE A 205 -28.82 1.57 14.94
N ILE A 206 -28.14 1.27 16.05
CA ILE A 206 -27.33 0.05 16.20
C ILE A 206 -28.18 -1.21 16.00
N THR A 207 -29.39 -1.23 16.57
CA THR A 207 -30.32 -2.35 16.45
C THR A 207 -30.75 -2.56 15.00
N ARG A 208 -31.15 -1.49 14.30
CA ARG A 208 -31.55 -1.56 12.88
C ARG A 208 -30.42 -2.04 11.98
N VAL A 209 -29.20 -1.53 12.16
CA VAL A 209 -28.04 -2.01 11.40
C VAL A 209 -27.77 -3.49 11.69
N SER A 210 -27.81 -3.90 12.97
CA SER A 210 -27.60 -5.30 13.37
C SER A 210 -28.63 -6.24 12.74
N GLU A 211 -29.90 -5.86 12.75
CA GLU A 211 -30.98 -6.62 12.12
C GLU A 211 -30.81 -6.70 10.60
N TYR A 212 -30.45 -5.59 9.96
CA TYR A 212 -30.20 -5.55 8.52
C TYR A 212 -29.04 -6.47 8.14
N LEU A 213 -27.92 -6.41 8.85
CA LEU A 213 -26.77 -7.29 8.62
C LEU A 213 -27.18 -8.76 8.80
N ASN A 214 -27.87 -9.09 9.89
CA ASN A 214 -28.30 -10.46 10.17
C ASN A 214 -29.19 -11.02 9.05
N LYS A 215 -30.17 -10.24 8.57
CA LYS A 215 -31.12 -10.67 7.52
C LYS A 215 -30.46 -10.83 6.15
N SER A 216 -29.46 -9.99 5.86
CA SER A 216 -28.95 -9.84 4.49
C SER A 216 -27.66 -10.64 4.21
N VAL A 217 -26.99 -11.18 5.24
CA VAL A 217 -25.83 -12.08 5.09
C VAL A 217 -26.19 -13.43 4.46
N VAL A 218 -27.42 -13.91 4.68
CA VAL A 218 -27.87 -15.23 4.19
C VAL A 218 -28.17 -15.19 2.69
N LEU A 219 -27.45 -16.00 1.92
CA LEU A 219 -27.68 -16.15 0.47
C LEU A 219 -28.87 -17.10 0.22
N LYS A 220 -30.05 -16.55 -0.11
CA LYS A 220 -31.23 -17.36 -0.46
C LYS A 220 -31.33 -17.63 -1.96
N GLU A 221 -30.94 -16.65 -2.78
CA GLU A 221 -30.99 -16.72 -4.24
C GLU A 221 -29.70 -16.19 -4.87
N ILE A 222 -29.33 -16.71 -6.05
CA ILE A 222 -28.11 -16.29 -6.77
C ILE A 222 -28.19 -14.80 -7.17
N SER A 223 -29.39 -14.27 -7.40
CA SER A 223 -29.66 -12.85 -7.69
C SER A 223 -29.16 -11.91 -6.58
N GLN A 224 -29.08 -12.38 -5.33
CA GLN A 224 -28.68 -11.61 -4.15
C GLN A 224 -27.16 -11.61 -3.92
N LEU A 225 -26.40 -12.37 -4.73
CA LEU A 225 -24.96 -12.54 -4.55
C LEU A 225 -24.18 -11.20 -4.47
N PRO A 226 -24.43 -10.18 -5.33
CA PRO A 226 -23.73 -8.90 -5.21
C PRO A 226 -24.03 -8.19 -3.89
N GLY A 227 -25.28 -8.28 -3.41
CA GLY A 227 -25.68 -7.71 -2.12
C GLY A 227 -24.95 -8.38 -0.96
N CYS A 228 -24.96 -9.72 -0.90
CA CYS A 228 -24.24 -10.48 0.13
C CYS A 228 -22.75 -10.14 0.15
N GLN A 229 -22.11 -9.95 -1.02
CA GLN A 229 -20.71 -9.52 -1.10
C GLN A 229 -20.48 -8.13 -0.48
N GLN A 230 -21.35 -7.16 -0.75
CA GLN A 230 -21.23 -5.83 -0.14
C GLN A 230 -21.43 -5.87 1.37
N ILE A 231 -22.33 -6.73 1.85
CA ILE A 231 -22.62 -6.88 3.29
C ILE A 231 -21.43 -7.48 4.03
N LEU A 232 -20.79 -8.50 3.46
CA LEU A 232 -19.57 -9.06 4.05
C LEU A 232 -18.43 -8.02 4.06
N ARG A 233 -18.29 -7.21 3.01
CA ARG A 233 -17.33 -6.10 2.99
C ARG A 233 -17.61 -5.06 4.07
N LEU A 234 -18.88 -4.66 4.23
CA LEU A 234 -19.30 -3.77 5.31
C LEU A 234 -18.96 -4.36 6.68
N LEU A 235 -19.33 -5.63 6.90
CA LEU A 235 -19.10 -6.31 8.16
C LEU A 235 -17.60 -6.40 8.49
N ALA A 236 -16.75 -6.76 7.53
CA ALA A 236 -15.30 -6.77 7.72
C ALA A 236 -14.77 -5.37 8.09
N MET A 237 -15.22 -4.34 7.39
CA MET A 237 -14.86 -2.94 7.67
C MET A 237 -15.28 -2.51 9.09
N LEU A 238 -16.52 -2.81 9.48
CA LEU A 238 -17.05 -2.48 10.81
C LEU A 238 -16.27 -3.19 11.92
N LEU A 239 -16.02 -4.49 11.77
CA LEU A 239 -15.32 -5.28 12.79
C LEU A 239 -13.90 -4.76 13.03
N VAL A 240 -13.21 -4.26 12.00
CA VAL A 240 -11.88 -3.64 12.16
C VAL A 240 -11.96 -2.32 12.92
N GLN A 241 -12.90 -1.43 12.56
CA GLN A 241 -12.92 -0.04 13.05
C GLN A 241 -13.61 0.13 14.41
N VAL A 242 -14.63 -0.68 14.69
CA VAL A 242 -15.49 -0.53 15.86
C VAL A 242 -14.85 -1.17 17.11
N GLY A 243 -15.07 -0.55 18.28
CA GLY A 243 -14.56 -1.02 19.57
C GLY A 243 -15.39 -2.13 20.21
N PRO A 244 -14.90 -2.75 21.32
CA PRO A 244 -15.42 -4.02 21.85
C PRO A 244 -16.93 -4.11 22.10
N PRO A 245 -17.63 -3.18 22.79
CA PRO A 245 -19.05 -3.41 23.11
C PRO A 245 -19.95 -3.43 21.85
N LEU A 246 -19.64 -2.60 20.86
CA LEU A 246 -20.40 -2.55 19.61
C LEU A 246 -19.95 -3.66 18.64
N ARG A 247 -18.65 -3.95 18.55
CA ARG A 247 -18.11 -5.07 17.79
C ARG A 247 -18.75 -6.39 18.21
N ASP A 248 -18.81 -6.64 19.52
CA ASP A 248 -19.37 -7.84 20.11
C ASP A 248 -20.86 -7.98 19.81
N THR A 249 -21.61 -6.87 19.88
CA THR A 249 -23.04 -6.80 19.55
C THR A 249 -23.28 -7.16 18.07
N LEU A 250 -22.52 -6.54 17.16
CA LEU A 250 -22.63 -6.80 15.73
C LEU A 250 -22.28 -8.26 15.41
N LEU A 251 -21.21 -8.78 16.00
CA LEU A 251 -20.75 -10.15 15.77
C LEU A 251 -21.77 -11.18 16.28
N LEU A 252 -22.35 -10.97 17.46
CA LEU A 252 -23.42 -11.81 17.99
C LEU A 252 -24.67 -11.80 17.09
N ALA A 253 -25.03 -10.63 16.55
CA ALA A 253 -26.20 -10.49 15.69
C ALA A 253 -26.07 -11.28 14.38
N VAL A 254 -24.87 -11.35 13.79
CA VAL A 254 -24.64 -11.99 12.48
C VAL A 254 -24.13 -13.43 12.55
N MET A 255 -23.74 -13.92 13.72
CA MET A 255 -23.04 -15.21 13.84
C MET A 255 -23.81 -16.39 13.25
N ASN A 256 -25.12 -16.47 13.50
CA ASN A 256 -25.97 -17.55 12.96
C ASN A 256 -25.98 -17.52 11.42
N SER A 257 -26.09 -16.32 10.83
CA SER A 257 -26.09 -16.13 9.38
C SER A 257 -24.73 -16.46 8.76
N LEU A 258 -23.63 -16.19 9.47
CA LEU A 258 -22.29 -16.61 9.03
C LEU A 258 -22.14 -18.13 9.04
N GLU A 259 -22.65 -18.81 10.07
CA GLU A 259 -22.66 -20.29 10.15
C GLU A 259 -23.47 -20.89 9.00
N GLU A 260 -24.67 -20.36 8.72
CA GLU A 260 -25.50 -20.78 7.58
C GLU A 260 -24.78 -20.54 6.23
N LEU A 261 -24.11 -19.40 6.08
CA LEU A 261 -23.39 -19.07 4.85
C LEU A 261 -22.21 -20.01 4.59
N VAL A 262 -21.46 -20.40 5.64
CA VAL A 262 -20.40 -21.42 5.53
C VAL A 262 -20.97 -22.74 5.03
N THR A 263 -22.12 -23.18 5.55
CA THR A 263 -22.75 -24.44 5.09
C THR A 263 -23.19 -24.38 3.62
N THR A 264 -23.64 -23.22 3.15
CA THR A 264 -24.04 -22.99 1.75
C THR A 264 -22.88 -23.19 0.77
N SER A 265 -21.64 -23.08 1.23
CA SER A 265 -20.43 -23.47 0.48
C SER A 265 -20.27 -22.75 -0.86
N CYS A 266 -20.67 -21.48 -0.95
CA CYS A 266 -20.56 -20.65 -2.14
C CYS A 266 -19.12 -20.12 -2.32
N SER A 267 -18.45 -20.54 -3.39
CA SER A 267 -17.04 -20.18 -3.66
C SER A 267 -16.83 -18.68 -3.90
N GLN A 268 -17.83 -17.98 -4.42
CA GLN A 268 -17.75 -16.53 -4.71
C GLN A 268 -17.85 -15.66 -3.45
N LEU A 269 -18.32 -16.23 -2.34
CA LEU A 269 -18.42 -15.54 -1.05
C LEU A 269 -17.29 -15.93 -0.09
N THR A 270 -16.43 -16.89 -0.46
CA THR A 270 -15.37 -17.37 0.43
C THR A 270 -14.40 -16.25 0.81
N VAL A 271 -13.87 -15.48 -0.16
CA VAL A 271 -12.93 -14.40 0.15
C VAL A 271 -13.55 -13.32 1.05
N PRO A 272 -14.71 -12.71 0.72
CA PRO A 272 -15.34 -11.73 1.61
C PRO A 272 -15.69 -12.28 3.00
N LEU A 273 -16.07 -13.57 3.08
CA LEU A 273 -16.33 -14.24 4.36
C LEU A 273 -15.06 -14.41 5.19
N MET A 274 -13.93 -14.72 4.54
CA MET A 274 -12.64 -14.79 5.24
C MET A 274 -12.21 -13.43 5.77
N ASP A 275 -12.42 -12.35 5.02
CA ASP A 275 -12.13 -10.98 5.48
C ASP A 275 -12.92 -10.65 6.75
N VAL A 276 -14.18 -11.07 6.83
CA VAL A 276 -15.02 -10.92 8.04
C VAL A 276 -14.45 -11.71 9.22
N ILE A 277 -14.11 -12.99 9.01
CA ILE A 277 -13.61 -13.86 10.09
C ILE A 277 -12.26 -13.34 10.62
N LEU A 278 -11.37 -12.91 9.73
CA LEU A 278 -10.09 -12.29 10.10
C LEU A 278 -10.28 -11.00 10.90
N ALA A 279 -11.14 -10.11 10.42
CA ALA A 279 -11.48 -8.88 11.12
C ALA A 279 -12.03 -9.17 12.52
N ALA A 280 -12.93 -10.16 12.65
CA ALA A 280 -13.49 -10.56 13.93
C ALA A 280 -12.42 -11.09 14.89
N ASN A 281 -11.49 -11.92 14.43
CA ASN A 281 -10.46 -12.54 15.29
C ASN A 281 -9.41 -11.55 15.82
N SER A 282 -9.15 -10.46 15.11
CA SER A 282 -8.08 -9.50 15.42
C SER A 282 -8.24 -8.71 16.73
N GLY A 283 -9.42 -8.76 17.37
CA GLY A 283 -9.66 -7.96 18.58
C GLY A 283 -10.67 -8.54 19.56
N LEU A 284 -10.77 -9.87 19.62
CA LEU A 284 -11.61 -10.60 20.57
C LEU A 284 -10.81 -11.03 21.82
N ARG A 285 -11.40 -10.85 23.00
CA ARG A 285 -10.89 -11.39 24.26
C ARG A 285 -11.02 -12.92 24.28
N ASP A 286 -10.09 -13.60 24.98
CA ASP A 286 -10.01 -15.06 25.01
C ASP A 286 -11.27 -15.75 25.56
N ASP A 287 -11.97 -15.10 26.50
CA ASP A 287 -13.13 -15.68 27.20
C ASP A 287 -14.49 -15.41 26.52
N PHE A 288 -14.50 -14.86 25.30
CA PHE A 288 -15.75 -14.43 24.65
C PHE A 288 -16.38 -15.51 23.77
N VAL A 289 -17.66 -15.84 24.01
CA VAL A 289 -18.43 -16.91 23.35
C VAL A 289 -18.35 -16.90 21.80
N PRO A 290 -18.46 -15.73 21.12
CA PRO A 290 -18.24 -15.62 19.67
C PRO A 290 -16.88 -16.12 19.16
N LYS A 291 -15.81 -16.04 19.96
CA LYS A 291 -14.48 -16.52 19.56
C LYS A 291 -14.49 -18.03 19.33
N GLN A 292 -15.11 -18.79 20.23
CA GLN A 292 -15.23 -20.25 20.07
C GLN A 292 -16.04 -20.64 18.83
N ARG A 293 -17.10 -19.87 18.50
CA ARG A 293 -17.91 -20.10 17.30
C ARG A 293 -17.15 -19.78 16.02
N LEU A 294 -16.36 -18.69 16.01
CA LEU A 294 -15.47 -18.37 14.89
C LEU A 294 -14.38 -19.41 14.67
N ILE A 295 -13.79 -19.94 15.74
CA ILE A 295 -12.82 -21.04 15.66
C ILE A 295 -13.48 -22.29 15.06
N ARG A 296 -14.71 -22.64 15.49
CA ARG A 296 -15.47 -23.74 14.89
C ARG A 296 -15.76 -23.50 13.41
N LEU A 297 -16.10 -22.28 13.01
CA LEU A 297 -16.31 -21.92 11.61
C LEU A 297 -15.06 -22.11 10.77
N LEU A 298 -13.91 -21.61 11.25
CA LEU A 298 -12.63 -21.81 10.59
C LEU A 298 -12.29 -23.29 10.46
N TRP A 299 -12.55 -24.08 11.51
CA TRP A 299 -12.34 -25.54 11.47
C TRP A 299 -13.22 -26.23 10.42
N VAL A 300 -14.51 -25.85 10.34
CA VAL A 300 -15.42 -26.38 9.31
C VAL A 300 -14.88 -26.05 7.91
N MET A 301 -14.41 -24.82 7.70
CA MET A 301 -13.87 -24.38 6.41
C MET A 301 -12.55 -25.08 6.03
N LEU A 302 -11.67 -25.32 7.00
CA LEU A 302 -10.42 -26.07 6.80
C LEU A 302 -10.65 -27.53 6.39
N ASN A 303 -11.73 -28.15 6.87
CA ASN A 303 -12.08 -29.54 6.56
C ASN A 303 -13.07 -29.67 5.39
N MET A 304 -13.33 -28.61 4.63
CA MET A 304 -14.19 -28.70 3.45
C MET A 304 -13.50 -29.50 2.34
N LYS A 305 -14.26 -30.31 1.60
CA LYS A 305 -13.75 -31.03 0.42
C LYS A 305 -13.63 -30.14 -0.83
N LYS A 306 -13.14 -28.90 -0.65
CA LYS A 306 -13.02 -27.87 -1.70
C LYS A 306 -11.66 -27.16 -1.59
N PRO A 307 -10.66 -27.55 -2.41
CA PRO A 307 -9.28 -27.04 -2.31
C PRO A 307 -9.14 -25.53 -2.23
N ALA A 308 -9.84 -24.77 -3.08
CA ALA A 308 -9.76 -23.31 -3.07
C ALA A 308 -10.22 -22.69 -1.73
N ILE A 309 -11.25 -23.25 -1.11
CA ILE A 309 -11.77 -22.77 0.18
C ILE A 309 -10.81 -23.13 1.30
N VAL A 310 -10.33 -24.38 1.32
CA VAL A 310 -9.39 -24.87 2.32
C VAL A 310 -8.09 -24.08 2.32
N MET A 311 -7.55 -23.77 1.14
CA MET A 311 -6.34 -22.93 1.03
C MET A 311 -6.57 -21.50 1.55
N GLN A 312 -7.72 -20.89 1.26
CA GLN A 312 -8.05 -19.55 1.76
C GLN A 312 -8.28 -19.55 3.28
N ALA A 313 -8.94 -20.59 3.80
CA ALA A 313 -9.13 -20.78 5.24
C ALA A 313 -7.78 -20.95 5.95
N ALA A 314 -6.89 -21.78 5.42
CA ALA A 314 -5.56 -21.98 5.97
C ALA A 314 -4.71 -20.69 5.95
N ALA A 315 -4.77 -19.92 4.87
CA ALA A 315 -4.10 -18.62 4.81
C ALA A 315 -4.59 -17.71 5.93
N ALA A 316 -5.90 -17.55 6.10
CA ALA A 316 -6.46 -16.69 7.14
C ALA A 316 -6.09 -17.14 8.55
N VAL A 317 -6.11 -18.45 8.83
CA VAL A 317 -5.72 -18.96 10.15
C VAL A 317 -4.28 -18.57 10.47
N LEU A 318 -3.35 -18.68 9.52
CA LEU A 318 -1.96 -18.24 9.72
C LEU A 318 -1.80 -16.74 9.97
N HIS A 319 -2.64 -15.89 9.35
CA HIS A 319 -2.61 -14.44 9.58
C HIS A 319 -3.34 -14.02 10.87
N SER A 320 -3.99 -14.94 11.58
CA SER A 320 -4.68 -14.61 12.83
C SER A 320 -3.72 -14.62 14.04
N HIS A 321 -3.62 -13.48 14.73
CA HIS A 321 -2.70 -13.25 15.85
C HIS A 321 -2.94 -14.13 17.10
N HIS A 322 -4.07 -14.84 17.17
CA HIS A 322 -4.49 -15.66 18.32
C HIS A 322 -4.90 -17.07 17.90
N SER A 323 -4.33 -17.59 16.81
CA SER A 323 -4.57 -18.97 16.38
C SER A 323 -3.93 -19.97 17.35
N ASP A 324 -4.68 -21.02 17.67
CA ASP A 324 -4.14 -22.17 18.41
C ASP A 324 -3.01 -22.82 17.57
N PRO A 325 -1.83 -23.10 18.16
CA PRO A 325 -0.68 -23.65 17.46
C PRO A 325 -0.97 -24.89 16.60
N THR A 326 -1.95 -25.71 17.02
CA THR A 326 -2.36 -26.90 16.27
C THR A 326 -3.02 -26.54 14.93
N PHE A 327 -3.85 -25.50 14.92
CA PHE A 327 -4.51 -24.98 13.71
C PHE A 327 -3.50 -24.33 12.77
N SER A 328 -2.54 -23.59 13.31
CA SER A 328 -1.47 -22.97 12.52
C SER A 328 -0.58 -24.03 11.87
N ALA A 329 -0.21 -25.07 12.62
CA ALA A 329 0.54 -26.20 12.07
C ALA A 329 -0.24 -26.91 10.95
N HIS A 330 -1.53 -27.22 11.16
CA HIS A 330 -2.37 -27.81 10.11
C HIS A 330 -2.50 -26.89 8.87
N SER A 331 -2.70 -25.60 9.09
CA SER A 331 -2.83 -24.61 8.02
C SER A 331 -1.55 -24.46 7.18
N ALA A 332 -0.38 -24.47 7.83
CA ALA A 332 0.90 -24.49 7.13
C ALA A 332 1.03 -25.75 6.25
N ARG A 333 0.55 -26.91 6.72
CA ARG A 333 0.59 -28.18 5.98
C ARG A 333 -0.31 -28.13 4.75
N VAL A 334 -1.53 -27.62 4.91
CA VAL A 334 -2.46 -27.37 3.80
C VAL A 334 -1.85 -26.44 2.75
N LEU A 335 -1.23 -25.34 3.19
CA LEU A 335 -0.67 -24.34 2.27
C LEU A 335 0.57 -24.82 1.54
N LEU A 336 1.41 -25.67 2.15
CA LEU A 336 2.59 -26.25 1.50
C LEU A 336 2.27 -27.43 0.58
N LEU A 337 1.11 -28.06 0.71
CA LEU A 337 0.74 -29.24 -0.07
C LEU A 337 0.79 -29.05 -1.60
N PRO A 338 0.36 -27.91 -2.19
CA PRO A 338 0.57 -27.66 -3.61
C PRO A 338 2.04 -27.68 -4.02
N LEU A 339 2.93 -27.14 -3.18
CA LEU A 339 4.36 -27.10 -3.45
C LEU A 339 4.99 -28.50 -3.31
N ASP A 340 4.59 -29.27 -2.29
CA ASP A 340 4.96 -30.69 -2.09
C ASP A 340 4.62 -31.53 -3.33
N ILE A 341 3.38 -31.44 -3.82
CA ILE A 341 2.90 -32.20 -4.98
C ILE A 341 3.61 -31.79 -6.29
N VAL A 342 3.77 -30.49 -6.53
CA VAL A 342 4.34 -29.99 -7.79
C VAL A 342 5.83 -30.28 -7.88
N THR A 343 6.56 -30.14 -6.77
CA THR A 343 8.02 -30.27 -6.76
C THR A 343 8.47 -31.69 -6.46
N GLY A 344 7.64 -32.51 -5.80
CA GLY A 344 8.01 -33.84 -5.33
C GLY A 344 9.00 -33.82 -4.16
N VAL A 345 9.32 -32.65 -3.60
CA VAL A 345 10.09 -32.54 -2.36
C VAL A 345 9.16 -32.97 -1.23
N SER A 346 9.55 -33.99 -0.48
CA SER A 346 8.79 -34.47 0.70
C SER A 346 8.78 -33.42 1.82
N LEU A 347 7.93 -32.41 1.67
CA LEU A 347 7.70 -31.34 2.65
C LEU A 347 6.78 -31.81 3.77
N LEU A 348 5.96 -32.83 3.51
CA LEU A 348 4.92 -33.29 4.41
C LEU A 348 5.05 -34.81 4.60
N ASP A 349 4.86 -35.28 5.84
CA ASP A 349 4.80 -36.73 6.11
C ASP A 349 3.54 -37.33 5.49
N GLU A 350 3.68 -38.45 4.76
CA GLU A 350 2.59 -39.11 4.02
C GLU A 350 1.41 -39.47 4.91
N ASN A 351 1.66 -39.76 6.19
CA ASN A 351 0.63 -40.15 7.17
C ASN A 351 -0.16 -38.99 7.76
N SER A 352 0.27 -37.75 7.51
CA SER A 352 -0.13 -36.62 8.32
C SER A 352 -1.23 -35.77 7.67
N THR A 353 -1.24 -35.65 6.34
CA THR A 353 -2.25 -34.90 5.56
C THR A 353 -3.32 -35.87 5.09
N GLU A 354 -4.59 -35.56 5.27
CA GLU A 354 -5.69 -36.39 4.79
C GLU A 354 -5.46 -36.75 3.31
N GLU A 355 -5.23 -38.03 3.03
CA GLU A 355 -4.96 -38.56 1.68
C GLU A 355 -6.02 -38.08 0.67
N GLU A 356 -7.26 -37.93 1.13
CA GLU A 356 -8.36 -37.37 0.36
C GLU A 356 -8.12 -35.92 -0.11
N LEU A 357 -7.58 -35.05 0.76
CA LEU A 357 -7.26 -33.66 0.40
C LEU A 357 -6.10 -33.59 -0.59
N ARG A 358 -5.09 -34.47 -0.44
CA ARG A 358 -3.98 -34.62 -1.40
C ARG A 358 -4.50 -34.97 -2.80
N ILE A 359 -5.43 -35.92 -2.90
CA ILE A 359 -6.08 -36.29 -4.17
C ILE A 359 -6.84 -35.08 -4.76
N LEU A 360 -7.64 -34.39 -3.97
CA LEU A 360 -8.43 -33.23 -4.45
C LEU A 360 -7.55 -32.07 -4.94
N ILE A 361 -6.47 -31.75 -4.21
CA ILE A 361 -5.52 -30.71 -4.63
C ILE A 361 -4.77 -31.14 -5.89
N THR A 362 -4.35 -32.41 -5.99
CA THR A 362 -3.70 -32.95 -7.19
C THR A 362 -4.60 -32.79 -8.43
N GLU A 363 -5.88 -33.14 -8.32
CA GLU A 363 -6.83 -32.99 -9.42
C GLU A 363 -7.07 -31.52 -9.81
N GLN A 364 -7.07 -30.59 -8.85
CA GLN A 364 -7.18 -29.16 -9.15
C GLN A 364 -5.90 -28.59 -9.77
N LEU A 365 -4.72 -29.12 -9.42
CA LEU A 365 -3.45 -28.69 -9.98
C LEU A 365 -3.32 -29.06 -11.47
N LYS A 366 -3.99 -30.12 -11.93
CA LYS A 366 -4.05 -30.49 -13.35
C LYS A 366 -4.80 -29.49 -14.25
N ARG A 367 -5.40 -28.45 -13.66
CA ARG A 367 -6.17 -27.39 -14.34
C ARG A 367 -5.42 -26.04 -14.26
N LYS A 368 -5.84 -25.06 -15.08
CA LYS A 368 -5.27 -23.70 -15.10
C LYS A 368 -5.36 -22.97 -13.74
N SER A 369 -6.27 -23.39 -12.86
CA SER A 369 -6.39 -22.90 -11.47
C SER A 369 -5.17 -23.23 -10.59
N CYS A 370 -4.24 -24.09 -11.04
CA CYS A 370 -2.98 -24.33 -10.35
C CYS A 370 -2.18 -23.05 -10.10
N ILE A 371 -2.19 -22.11 -11.04
CA ILE A 371 -1.45 -20.84 -10.94
C ILE A 371 -1.88 -20.09 -9.66
N SER A 372 -3.18 -19.93 -9.44
CA SER A 372 -3.69 -19.23 -8.25
C SER A 372 -3.36 -19.98 -6.96
N MET A 373 -3.45 -21.32 -6.96
CA MET A 373 -3.14 -22.11 -5.76
C MET A 373 -1.65 -22.03 -5.40
N ILE A 374 -0.76 -22.18 -6.39
CA ILE A 374 0.68 -22.04 -6.19
C ILE A 374 1.02 -20.63 -5.70
N CYS A 375 0.40 -19.58 -6.27
CA CYS A 375 0.60 -18.22 -5.78
C CYS A 375 0.15 -18.06 -4.32
N VAL A 376 -1.02 -18.61 -3.94
CA VAL A 376 -1.49 -18.57 -2.53
C VAL A 376 -0.52 -19.30 -1.60
N CYS A 377 0.01 -20.46 -2.00
CA CYS A 377 1.06 -21.15 -1.26
C CYS A 377 2.28 -20.24 -1.04
N LEU A 378 2.84 -19.69 -2.13
CA LEU A 378 4.06 -18.87 -2.10
C LEU A 378 3.90 -17.58 -1.31
N SER A 379 2.78 -16.86 -1.48
CA SER A 379 2.50 -15.61 -0.77
C SER A 379 2.35 -15.79 0.75
N ASN A 380 2.09 -17.01 1.23
CA ASN A 380 1.96 -17.32 2.65
C ASN A 380 3.22 -17.95 3.28
N ILE A 381 4.26 -18.24 2.48
CA ILE A 381 5.57 -18.69 3.00
C ILE A 381 6.13 -17.74 4.09
N PRO A 382 6.02 -16.39 3.97
CA PRO A 382 6.52 -15.50 5.01
C PRO A 382 5.93 -15.79 6.39
N GLN A 383 4.62 -16.02 6.49
CA GLN A 383 3.97 -16.36 7.76
C GLN A 383 4.40 -17.73 8.27
N ILE A 384 4.55 -18.71 7.38
CA ILE A 384 5.03 -20.05 7.74
C ILE A 384 6.46 -19.97 8.32
N THR A 385 7.33 -19.12 7.76
CA THR A 385 8.71 -18.96 8.25
C THR A 385 8.82 -18.28 9.62
N LEU A 386 7.78 -17.55 10.05
CA LEU A 386 7.71 -16.90 11.37
C LEU A 386 7.23 -17.86 12.48
N MET A 387 6.72 -19.04 12.13
CA MET A 387 6.27 -20.03 13.11
C MET A 387 7.43 -20.57 13.95
N ALA A 388 7.14 -20.91 15.21
CA ALA A 388 8.11 -21.58 16.08
C ALA A 388 8.55 -22.93 15.48
N SER A 389 9.82 -23.29 15.68
CA SER A 389 10.45 -24.43 14.99
C SER A 389 9.81 -25.79 15.31
N ASP A 390 9.15 -25.90 16.45
CA ASP A 390 8.38 -27.07 16.93
C ASP A 390 6.99 -27.19 16.28
N HIS A 391 6.47 -26.11 15.68
CA HIS A 391 5.19 -26.09 14.97
C HIS A 391 5.32 -26.06 13.45
N LEU A 392 6.55 -25.96 12.95
CA LEU A 392 6.84 -25.95 11.53
C LEU A 392 6.67 -27.36 10.94
N PRO A 393 5.95 -27.53 9.82
CA PRO A 393 5.67 -28.85 9.28
C PRO A 393 6.90 -29.58 8.72
N CYS A 394 7.92 -28.82 8.32
CA CYS A 394 9.19 -29.36 7.84
C CYS A 394 10.31 -28.34 8.02
N PRO A 395 11.59 -28.76 8.02
CA PRO A 395 12.71 -27.83 8.08
C PRO A 395 12.66 -26.77 6.97
N GLN A 396 12.88 -25.50 7.31
CA GLN A 396 12.81 -24.37 6.36
C GLN A 396 13.69 -24.57 5.11
N ARG A 397 14.83 -25.29 5.24
CA ARG A 397 15.68 -25.67 4.10
C ARG A 397 14.94 -26.45 3.00
N LEU A 398 13.99 -27.32 3.36
CA LEU A 398 13.22 -28.10 2.39
C LEU A 398 12.25 -27.20 1.62
N ILE A 399 11.68 -26.19 2.30
CA ILE A 399 10.86 -25.16 1.66
C ILE A 399 11.70 -24.39 0.63
N VAL A 400 12.94 -24.02 0.97
CA VAL A 400 13.87 -23.40 -0.01
C VAL A 400 14.10 -24.31 -1.21
N THR A 401 14.46 -25.57 -0.98
CA THR A 401 14.68 -26.54 -2.06
C THR A 401 13.44 -26.66 -2.96
N ALA A 402 12.24 -26.72 -2.39
CA ALA A 402 11.00 -26.81 -3.14
C ALA A 402 10.73 -25.54 -3.95
N VAL A 403 10.95 -24.34 -3.40
CA VAL A 403 10.84 -23.08 -4.15
C VAL A 403 11.84 -23.03 -5.31
N LEU A 404 13.09 -23.48 -5.09
CA LEU A 404 14.10 -23.55 -6.15
C LEU A 404 13.73 -24.57 -7.24
N MET A 405 13.19 -25.73 -6.87
CA MET A 405 12.68 -26.71 -7.83
C MET A 405 11.50 -26.15 -8.62
N LEU A 406 10.58 -25.43 -7.99
CA LEU A 406 9.48 -24.76 -8.68
C LEU A 406 10.00 -23.71 -9.68
N LEU A 407 10.97 -22.89 -9.27
CA LEU A 407 11.61 -21.91 -10.16
C LEU A 407 12.26 -22.57 -11.37
N ARG A 408 12.94 -23.71 -11.18
CA ARG A 408 13.50 -24.51 -12.27
C ARG A 408 12.40 -25.04 -13.20
N LEU A 409 11.30 -25.56 -12.67
CA LEU A 409 10.15 -26.02 -13.48
C LEU A 409 9.48 -24.90 -14.30
N CYS A 410 9.58 -23.65 -13.83
CA CYS A 410 9.10 -22.49 -14.56
C CYS A 410 10.02 -22.08 -15.72
N CYS A 411 11.26 -22.57 -15.78
CA CYS A 411 12.18 -22.28 -16.89
C CYS A 411 11.82 -23.11 -18.13
N VAL A 412 12.01 -22.52 -19.32
CA VAL A 412 11.68 -23.17 -20.60
C VAL A 412 12.71 -24.24 -20.99
N ASP A 413 13.96 -24.07 -20.54
CA ASP A 413 15.12 -24.87 -20.97
C ASP A 413 15.44 -26.07 -20.06
N SER A 414 14.68 -26.26 -18.97
CA SER A 414 14.96 -27.33 -18.01
C SER A 414 14.42 -28.68 -18.50
N SER A 415 15.29 -29.47 -19.13
CA SER A 415 15.10 -30.90 -19.38
C SER A 415 15.21 -31.74 -18.10
N SER A 416 14.62 -31.27 -17.00
CA SER A 416 14.61 -32.01 -15.73
C SER A 416 13.38 -32.91 -15.69
N SER A 417 13.60 -34.23 -15.66
CA SER A 417 12.58 -35.22 -15.33
C SER A 417 12.15 -35.01 -13.87
N SER A 418 11.17 -34.15 -13.63
CA SER A 418 10.56 -34.00 -12.31
C SER A 418 9.73 -35.23 -11.98
N ALA A 419 9.86 -35.75 -10.75
CA ALA A 419 8.99 -36.78 -10.20
C ALA A 419 7.57 -36.27 -9.86
N GLY A 420 7.35 -34.95 -9.90
CA GLY A 420 6.06 -34.29 -9.64
C GLY A 420 5.07 -34.34 -10.81
N CYS A 421 3.94 -33.65 -10.65
CA CYS A 421 2.84 -33.68 -11.62
C CYS A 421 3.18 -32.97 -12.95
N VAL A 422 3.63 -33.74 -13.94
CA VAL A 422 4.05 -33.28 -15.28
C VAL A 422 2.99 -32.41 -15.97
N GLU A 423 1.70 -32.67 -15.72
CA GLU A 423 0.59 -31.89 -16.27
C GLU A 423 0.51 -30.45 -15.76
N VAL A 424 1.10 -30.14 -14.60
CA VAL A 424 1.16 -28.78 -14.03
C VAL A 424 2.19 -27.94 -14.75
N VAL A 425 3.31 -28.54 -15.15
CA VAL A 425 4.46 -27.87 -15.77
C VAL A 425 4.01 -27.03 -16.96
N ARG A 426 3.10 -27.57 -17.81
CA ARG A 426 2.54 -26.85 -18.98
C ARG A 426 1.89 -25.50 -18.67
N PHE A 427 1.40 -25.30 -17.44
CA PHE A 427 0.73 -24.05 -17.03
C PHE A 427 1.67 -23.07 -16.34
N ILE A 428 2.76 -23.56 -15.74
CA ILE A 428 3.68 -22.76 -14.94
C ILE A 428 4.96 -22.38 -15.69
N THR A 429 5.34 -23.12 -16.73
CA THR A 429 6.48 -22.78 -17.60
C THR A 429 6.28 -21.41 -18.24
N GLY A 430 7.24 -20.51 -18.04
CA GLY A 430 7.19 -19.12 -18.51
C GLY A 430 6.14 -18.24 -17.82
N ASN A 431 5.48 -18.72 -16.76
CA ASN A 431 4.43 -17.95 -16.09
C ASN A 431 5.04 -16.90 -15.14
N SER A 432 5.09 -15.64 -15.59
CA SER A 432 5.68 -14.54 -14.82
C SER A 432 5.04 -14.32 -13.46
N LYS A 433 3.75 -14.63 -13.28
CA LYS A 433 3.08 -14.50 -11.98
C LYS A 433 3.62 -15.50 -10.96
N VAL A 434 3.74 -16.77 -11.34
CA VAL A 434 4.31 -17.83 -10.47
C VAL A 434 5.77 -17.55 -10.16
N GLN A 435 6.56 -17.19 -11.19
CA GLN A 435 7.97 -16.85 -11.04
C GLN A 435 8.19 -15.70 -10.05
N LYS A 436 7.40 -14.62 -10.18
CA LYS A 436 7.47 -13.48 -9.25
C LYS A 436 7.12 -13.86 -7.82
N CYS A 437 6.02 -14.58 -7.61
CA CYS A 437 5.64 -15.04 -6.27
C CYS A 437 6.72 -15.97 -5.67
N ALA A 438 7.37 -16.79 -6.49
CA ALA A 438 8.41 -17.70 -6.03
C ALA A 438 9.71 -16.95 -5.67
N LEU A 439 10.10 -15.94 -6.45
CA LEU A 439 11.22 -15.05 -6.13
C LEU A 439 10.95 -14.20 -4.87
N GLU A 440 9.72 -13.75 -4.66
CA GLU A 440 9.31 -13.08 -3.41
C GLU A 440 9.39 -14.00 -2.19
N ALA A 441 8.94 -15.25 -2.33
CA ALA A 441 9.12 -16.24 -1.28
C ALA A 441 10.62 -16.50 -1.01
N LEU A 442 11.43 -16.61 -2.07
CA LEU A 442 12.87 -16.81 -1.99
C LEU A 442 13.56 -15.64 -1.28
N LEU A 443 13.14 -14.41 -1.51
CA LEU A 443 13.62 -13.21 -0.80
C LEU A 443 13.42 -13.33 0.72
N VAL A 444 12.24 -13.79 1.16
CA VAL A 444 11.93 -13.93 2.60
C VAL A 444 12.72 -15.09 3.22
N LEU A 445 12.83 -16.20 2.50
CA LEU A 445 13.56 -17.40 2.92
C LEU A 445 15.07 -17.17 3.07
N SER A 446 15.63 -16.07 2.55
CA SER A 446 17.03 -15.70 2.79
C SER A 446 17.38 -15.58 4.29
N LYS A 447 16.38 -15.34 5.15
CA LYS A 447 16.53 -15.21 6.61
C LYS A 447 16.44 -16.55 7.35
N SER A 448 16.14 -17.64 6.66
CA SER A 448 15.94 -18.96 7.27
C SER A 448 17.25 -19.57 7.80
N PRO A 449 17.20 -20.40 8.85
CA PRO A 449 18.39 -21.11 9.30
C PRO A 449 18.83 -22.15 8.26
N GLY A 450 20.15 -22.26 8.05
CA GLY A 450 20.73 -23.24 7.12
C GLY A 450 20.86 -22.79 5.66
N VAL A 451 20.60 -21.51 5.35
CA VAL A 451 20.68 -20.94 3.99
C VAL A 451 22.03 -21.09 3.30
N LYS A 452 23.14 -21.19 4.06
CA LYS A 452 24.49 -21.39 3.49
C LYS A 452 24.60 -22.63 2.62
N MET A 453 23.89 -23.70 2.96
CA MET A 453 23.98 -25.00 2.27
C MET A 453 23.34 -24.98 0.87
N VAL A 454 22.41 -24.06 0.63
CA VAL A 454 21.64 -23.96 -0.61
C VAL A 454 22.02 -22.74 -1.45
N LEU A 455 22.98 -21.93 -0.98
CA LEU A 455 23.39 -20.70 -1.64
C LEU A 455 23.82 -20.93 -3.09
N VAL A 456 24.62 -21.98 -3.34
CA VAL A 456 25.08 -22.34 -4.68
C VAL A 456 23.90 -22.67 -5.61
N ASP A 457 22.88 -23.37 -5.12
CA ASP A 457 21.68 -23.69 -5.90
C ASP A 457 20.85 -22.45 -6.20
N VAL A 458 20.73 -21.54 -5.24
CA VAL A 458 20.07 -20.24 -5.43
C VAL A 458 20.76 -19.46 -6.55
N PHE A 459 22.08 -19.33 -6.50
CA PHE A 459 22.83 -18.62 -7.54
C PHE A 459 22.70 -19.26 -8.91
N LYS A 460 22.76 -20.59 -9.00
CA LYS A 460 22.55 -21.30 -10.27
C LYS A 460 21.20 -20.95 -10.89
N VAL A 461 20.11 -21.05 -10.11
CA VAL A 461 18.77 -20.72 -10.61
C VAL A 461 18.65 -19.25 -11.00
N LEU A 462 19.15 -18.32 -10.19
CA LEU A 462 19.08 -16.89 -10.53
C LEU A 462 19.90 -16.58 -11.79
N THR A 463 21.04 -17.23 -11.98
CA THR A 463 21.86 -17.11 -13.20
C THR A 463 21.14 -17.66 -14.44
N GLU A 464 20.40 -18.77 -14.31
CA GLU A 464 19.55 -19.32 -15.39
C GLU A 464 18.47 -18.31 -15.82
N TYR A 465 17.80 -17.66 -14.86
CA TYR A 465 16.80 -16.63 -15.15
C TYR A 465 17.38 -15.42 -15.86
N LEU A 466 18.57 -14.96 -15.44
CA LEU A 466 19.27 -13.87 -16.11
C LEU A 466 19.73 -14.27 -17.52
N ASN A 467 20.08 -15.54 -17.77
CA ASN A 467 20.50 -15.99 -19.10
C ASN A 467 19.33 -16.24 -20.08
N SER A 468 18.15 -16.59 -19.58
CA SER A 468 16.99 -16.97 -20.39
C SER A 468 16.39 -15.80 -21.19
N PRO A 469 16.46 -15.77 -22.53
CA PRO A 469 16.03 -14.62 -23.33
C PRO A 469 14.55 -14.27 -23.14
N SER A 470 13.72 -15.24 -22.77
CA SER A 470 12.28 -15.07 -22.56
C SER A 470 11.89 -14.52 -21.18
N SER A 471 12.83 -14.33 -20.26
CA SER A 471 12.53 -13.81 -18.92
C SER A 471 11.90 -12.42 -19.00
N ASP A 472 10.71 -12.28 -18.39
CA ASP A 472 10.00 -11.01 -18.27
C ASP A 472 10.82 -9.99 -17.46
N PRO A 473 10.82 -8.68 -17.80
CA PRO A 473 11.62 -7.69 -17.10
C PRO A 473 11.33 -7.62 -15.60
N SER A 474 10.07 -7.78 -15.19
CA SER A 474 9.71 -7.78 -13.76
C SER A 474 10.20 -9.02 -13.01
N VAL A 475 10.44 -10.13 -13.72
CA VAL A 475 11.07 -11.34 -13.16
C VAL A 475 12.58 -11.13 -13.03
N LEU A 476 13.23 -10.47 -14.00
CA LEU A 476 14.65 -10.11 -13.93
C LEU A 476 14.92 -9.18 -12.74
N GLN A 477 14.10 -8.14 -12.57
CA GLN A 477 14.20 -7.21 -11.43
C GLN A 477 14.14 -7.96 -10.09
N LYS A 478 13.17 -8.87 -9.91
CA LYS A 478 13.06 -9.68 -8.68
C LYS A 478 14.22 -10.67 -8.52
N SER A 479 14.79 -11.15 -9.62
CA SER A 479 15.97 -12.02 -9.59
C SER A 479 17.17 -11.26 -9.04
N TYR A 480 17.39 -10.02 -9.47
CA TYR A 480 18.43 -9.15 -8.93
C TYR A 480 18.21 -8.83 -7.44
N GLN A 481 16.99 -8.51 -7.04
CA GLN A 481 16.66 -8.31 -5.62
C GLN A 481 16.99 -9.56 -4.80
N ALA A 482 16.66 -10.75 -5.31
CA ALA A 482 16.98 -12.02 -4.66
C ALA A 482 18.50 -12.19 -4.53
N VAL A 483 19.28 -11.91 -5.58
CA VAL A 483 20.75 -11.95 -5.52
C VAL A 483 21.28 -11.07 -4.39
N ILE A 484 20.91 -9.78 -4.36
CA ILE A 484 21.38 -8.83 -3.34
C ILE A 484 21.07 -9.36 -1.93
N LYS A 485 19.85 -9.86 -1.73
CA LYS A 485 19.41 -10.35 -0.43
C LYS A 485 20.18 -11.59 0.03
N TRP A 486 20.41 -12.54 -0.87
CA TRP A 486 21.09 -13.80 -0.55
C TRP A 486 22.60 -13.64 -0.39
N VAL A 487 23.23 -12.76 -1.18
CA VAL A 487 24.62 -12.32 -0.94
C VAL A 487 24.73 -11.68 0.44
N GLY A 488 23.84 -10.73 0.77
CA GLY A 488 23.94 -9.95 2.00
C GLY A 488 23.78 -10.74 3.31
N VAL A 489 23.19 -11.94 3.28
CA VAL A 489 23.07 -12.81 4.46
C VAL A 489 24.25 -13.78 4.60
N CYS A 490 25.07 -13.94 3.56
CA CYS A 490 26.21 -14.85 3.57
C CYS A 490 27.54 -14.08 3.65
N PRO A 491 28.22 -14.05 4.81
CA PRO A 491 29.48 -13.32 4.97
C PRO A 491 30.66 -13.98 4.24
N ASP A 492 30.52 -15.24 3.83
CA ASP A 492 31.53 -16.02 3.11
C ASP A 492 30.91 -16.55 1.81
N LEU A 493 31.46 -16.09 0.69
CA LEU A 493 31.03 -16.44 -0.67
C LEU A 493 31.99 -17.44 -1.34
N SER A 494 32.95 -18.01 -0.59
CA SER A 494 33.93 -18.99 -1.11
C SER A 494 33.29 -20.24 -1.73
N CYS A 495 32.06 -20.58 -1.34
CA CYS A 495 31.33 -21.70 -1.92
C CYS A 495 30.85 -21.43 -3.36
N ILE A 496 30.87 -20.18 -3.81
CA ILE A 496 30.53 -19.79 -5.19
C ILE A 496 31.77 -19.97 -6.06
N THR A 497 31.76 -21.04 -6.87
CA THR A 497 32.83 -21.33 -7.82
C THR A 497 33.07 -20.19 -8.81
N ASP A 498 34.31 -19.97 -9.22
CA ASP A 498 34.67 -18.95 -10.23
C ASP A 498 33.89 -19.09 -11.54
N GLN A 499 33.59 -20.33 -11.95
CA GLN A 499 32.77 -20.59 -13.15
C GLN A 499 31.34 -20.02 -13.01
N LEU A 500 30.73 -20.16 -11.83
CA LEU A 500 29.39 -19.63 -11.57
C LEU A 500 29.40 -18.10 -11.48
N ARG A 501 30.46 -17.54 -10.90
CA ARG A 501 30.69 -16.09 -10.83
C ARG A 501 30.81 -15.49 -12.23
N GLU A 502 31.68 -16.06 -13.07
CA GLU A 502 31.87 -15.61 -14.45
C GLU A 502 30.60 -15.77 -15.28
N GLY A 503 29.88 -16.90 -15.13
CA GLY A 503 28.58 -17.11 -15.79
C GLY A 503 27.54 -16.06 -15.40
N PHE A 504 27.52 -15.64 -14.13
CA PHE A 504 26.65 -14.57 -13.67
C PHE A 504 27.06 -13.20 -14.23
N ILE A 505 28.36 -12.87 -14.21
CA ILE A 505 28.91 -11.64 -14.80
C ILE A 505 28.52 -11.51 -16.27
N GLN A 506 28.65 -12.59 -17.04
CA GLN A 506 28.26 -12.62 -18.45
C GLN A 506 26.75 -12.42 -18.63
N ALA A 507 25.92 -13.02 -17.76
CA ALA A 507 24.48 -12.82 -17.79
C ALA A 507 24.10 -11.36 -17.52
N VAL A 508 24.75 -10.71 -16.55
CA VAL A 508 24.56 -9.29 -16.23
C VAL A 508 24.98 -8.40 -17.40
N ARG A 509 26.16 -8.62 -18.01
CA ARG A 509 26.60 -7.89 -19.20
C ARG A 509 25.59 -7.99 -20.33
N LYS A 510 25.09 -9.19 -20.60
CA LYS A 510 24.05 -9.42 -21.61
C LYS A 510 22.77 -8.63 -21.33
N ARG A 511 22.38 -8.48 -20.06
CA ARG A 511 21.17 -7.73 -19.67
C ARG A 511 21.35 -6.23 -19.62
N ALA A 512 22.56 -5.73 -19.40
CA ALA A 512 22.87 -4.32 -19.57
C ALA A 512 22.62 -3.86 -21.03
N CYS A 513 22.73 -4.79 -21.99
CA CYS A 513 22.44 -4.56 -23.42
C CYS A 513 21.10 -5.18 -23.88
N ASP A 514 20.14 -5.45 -22.98
CA ASP A 514 18.82 -6.02 -23.36
C ASP A 514 18.06 -5.04 -24.28
N THR A 515 17.25 -5.54 -25.21
CA THR A 515 16.46 -4.68 -26.11
C THR A 515 15.37 -3.92 -25.36
N ARG A 516 14.88 -4.47 -24.25
CA ARG A 516 13.84 -3.88 -23.40
C ARG A 516 14.47 -2.99 -22.35
N TRP A 517 14.01 -1.76 -22.27
CA TRP A 517 14.60 -0.77 -21.37
C TRP A 517 14.39 -1.12 -19.90
N GLU A 518 13.27 -1.75 -19.53
CA GLU A 518 12.96 -2.14 -18.15
C GLU A 518 13.99 -3.16 -17.61
N ALA A 519 14.51 -4.02 -18.50
CA ALA A 519 15.53 -5.00 -18.16
C ALA A 519 16.91 -4.34 -18.01
N ARG A 520 17.25 -3.37 -18.88
CA ARG A 520 18.48 -2.58 -18.75
C ARG A 520 18.45 -1.74 -17.47
N ASP A 521 17.35 -1.05 -17.24
CA ASP A 521 17.07 -0.22 -16.05
C ASP A 521 17.27 -1.02 -14.75
N SER A 522 16.59 -2.16 -14.62
CA SER A 522 16.74 -3.05 -13.47
C SER A 522 18.17 -3.60 -13.30
N THR A 523 18.90 -3.78 -14.40
CA THR A 523 20.30 -4.24 -14.37
C THR A 523 21.22 -3.13 -13.87
N VAL A 524 21.00 -1.90 -14.31
CA VAL A 524 21.74 -0.71 -13.89
C VAL A 524 21.49 -0.42 -12.41
N GLU A 525 20.23 -0.47 -11.95
CA GLU A 525 19.91 -0.37 -10.52
C GLU A 525 20.65 -1.43 -9.70
N PHE A 526 20.65 -2.69 -10.16
CA PHE A 526 21.37 -3.78 -9.51
C PHE A 526 22.88 -3.53 -9.39
N LEU A 527 23.51 -3.04 -10.46
CA LEU A 527 24.94 -2.69 -10.47
C LEU A 527 25.26 -1.59 -9.45
N GLY A 528 24.39 -0.59 -9.31
CA GLY A 528 24.51 0.47 -8.30
C GLY A 528 24.50 -0.08 -6.87
N HIS A 529 23.53 -0.94 -6.55
CA HIS A 529 23.42 -1.55 -5.21
C HIS A 529 24.65 -2.38 -4.84
N LEU A 530 25.27 -3.05 -5.82
CA LEU A 530 26.50 -3.82 -5.59
C LEU A 530 27.73 -2.93 -5.41
N GLY A 531 27.85 -1.85 -6.20
CA GLY A 531 28.95 -0.89 -6.05
C GLY A 531 28.87 -0.08 -4.76
N GLY A 532 27.66 0.15 -4.23
CA GLY A 532 27.44 0.82 -2.94
C GLY A 532 27.63 -0.06 -1.70
N ALA A 533 27.81 -1.38 -1.85
CA ALA A 533 27.94 -2.29 -0.72
C ALA A 533 29.26 -2.05 0.05
N PRO A 534 29.25 -2.08 1.41
CA PRO A 534 30.44 -1.81 2.22
C PRO A 534 31.65 -2.69 1.86
N SER A 535 31.41 -3.95 1.48
CA SER A 535 32.42 -4.92 1.07
C SER A 535 33.14 -4.57 -0.25
N CYS A 536 32.58 -3.64 -1.04
CA CYS A 536 33.15 -3.19 -2.32
C CYS A 536 33.86 -1.82 -2.22
N ARG A 537 33.75 -1.12 -1.08
CA ARG A 537 34.24 0.27 -0.90
C ARG A 537 35.68 0.37 -0.37
N SER A 538 36.30 -0.74 0.01
CA SER A 538 37.58 -0.74 0.76
C SER A 538 38.85 -0.76 -0.08
N PHE A 539 38.77 -0.71 -1.42
CA PHE A 539 39.94 -0.96 -2.27
C PHE A 539 40.41 0.28 -3.01
N THR A 540 41.71 0.53 -2.90
CA THR A 540 42.44 1.45 -3.77
C THR A 540 42.96 0.64 -4.96
N GLU A 541 43.08 1.26 -6.13
CA GLU A 541 43.47 0.63 -7.42
C GLU A 541 44.83 -0.11 -7.41
N GLN A 542 45.60 -0.07 -6.31
CA GLN A 542 46.93 -0.66 -6.19
C GLN A 542 47.00 -2.00 -5.42
N GLU A 543 45.89 -2.49 -4.84
CA GLU A 543 45.85 -3.81 -4.21
C GLU A 543 45.17 -4.83 -5.12
N THR A 544 45.82 -5.99 -5.32
CA THR A 544 45.25 -7.12 -6.06
C THR A 544 43.88 -7.47 -5.47
N GLU A 545 42.81 -7.38 -6.28
CA GLU A 545 41.45 -7.60 -5.81
C GLU A 545 41.34 -8.94 -5.07
N PRO A 546 40.87 -8.96 -3.82
CA PRO A 546 40.67 -10.22 -3.11
C PRO A 546 39.58 -11.03 -3.81
N SER A 547 39.76 -12.36 -3.81
CA SER A 547 38.81 -13.36 -4.34
C SER A 547 37.38 -13.28 -3.76
N ASP A 548 37.17 -12.43 -2.74
CA ASP A 548 35.96 -12.30 -1.94
C ASP A 548 34.95 -11.28 -2.48
N VAL A 549 35.29 -10.47 -3.51
CA VAL A 549 34.34 -9.51 -4.11
C VAL A 549 33.45 -10.18 -5.14
N PHE A 550 32.15 -10.29 -4.83
CA PHE A 550 31.16 -11.07 -5.60
C PHE A 550 31.17 -10.77 -7.12
N LEU A 551 31.30 -9.51 -7.55
CA LEU A 551 31.44 -9.12 -8.97
C LEU A 551 32.56 -8.09 -9.17
N GLY A 552 33.84 -8.47 -9.06
CA GLY A 552 34.99 -7.65 -9.53
C GLY A 552 35.02 -6.16 -9.15
N GLY A 553 34.33 -5.79 -8.07
CA GLY A 553 34.24 -4.42 -7.54
C GLY A 553 33.77 -3.36 -8.54
N CYS A 554 34.28 -2.14 -8.34
CA CYS A 554 34.01 -0.98 -9.18
C CYS A 554 34.54 -1.15 -10.62
N SER A 555 35.57 -1.98 -10.81
CA SER A 555 36.20 -2.21 -12.12
C SER A 555 35.25 -2.87 -13.13
N PHE A 556 34.26 -3.63 -12.65
CA PHE A 556 33.22 -4.21 -13.47
C PHE A 556 31.99 -3.30 -13.62
N THR A 557 31.57 -2.65 -12.53
CA THR A 557 30.29 -1.92 -12.49
C THR A 557 30.37 -0.55 -13.16
N VAL A 558 31.41 0.24 -12.88
CA VAL A 558 31.51 1.64 -13.35
C VAL A 558 31.51 1.76 -14.87
N PRO A 559 32.25 0.94 -15.64
CA PRO A 559 32.22 1.03 -17.11
C PRO A 559 30.82 0.81 -17.70
N LEU A 560 30.05 -0.16 -17.17
CA LEU A 560 28.68 -0.44 -17.62
C LEU A 560 27.71 0.70 -17.28
N LEU A 561 27.87 1.30 -16.09
CA LEU A 561 27.09 2.47 -15.69
C LEU A 561 27.41 3.67 -16.60
N LYS A 562 28.69 3.93 -16.88
CA LYS A 562 29.12 4.99 -17.79
C LYS A 562 28.51 4.82 -19.19
N GLU A 563 28.48 3.60 -19.72
CA GLU A 563 27.82 3.30 -21.00
C GLU A 563 26.32 3.60 -20.94
N ALA A 564 25.65 3.25 -19.85
CA ALA A 564 24.21 3.51 -19.64
C ALA A 564 23.85 5.01 -19.54
N LEU A 565 24.80 5.92 -19.33
CA LEU A 565 24.57 7.38 -19.43
C LEU A 565 24.22 7.84 -20.85
N GLN A 566 24.46 6.99 -21.86
CA GLN A 566 24.12 7.25 -23.26
C GLN A 566 22.89 6.44 -23.72
N ASP A 567 22.20 5.76 -22.81
CA ASP A 567 21.01 4.98 -23.16
C ASP A 567 19.95 5.88 -23.80
N PRO A 568 19.22 5.42 -24.84
CA PRO A 568 18.13 6.20 -25.43
C PRO A 568 17.01 6.52 -24.42
N GLU A 569 16.78 5.68 -23.42
CA GLU A 569 15.67 5.83 -22.47
C GLU A 569 16.08 6.61 -21.22
N SER A 570 15.29 7.64 -20.88
CA SER A 570 15.58 8.54 -19.76
C SER A 570 15.60 7.83 -18.41
N TYR A 571 14.74 6.82 -18.21
CA TYR A 571 14.72 6.01 -16.99
C TYR A 571 16.06 5.29 -16.76
N VAL A 572 16.61 4.65 -17.80
CA VAL A 572 17.90 3.95 -17.71
C VAL A 572 19.04 4.92 -17.40
N ARG A 573 19.05 6.10 -18.05
CA ARG A 573 20.02 7.16 -17.73
C ARG A 573 19.90 7.62 -16.28
N ALA A 574 18.68 7.89 -15.81
CA ALA A 574 18.43 8.32 -14.43
C ALA A 574 18.88 7.29 -13.39
N SER A 575 18.60 6.01 -13.63
CA SER A 575 19.06 4.90 -12.80
C SER A 575 20.58 4.75 -12.83
N SER A 576 21.22 4.98 -13.98
CA SER A 576 22.69 4.96 -14.09
C SER A 576 23.33 6.06 -13.27
N ILE A 577 22.81 7.28 -13.35
CA ILE A 577 23.28 8.41 -12.55
C ILE A 577 23.12 8.11 -11.05
N SER A 578 21.97 7.58 -10.66
CA SER A 578 21.70 7.18 -9.28
C SER A 578 22.63 6.06 -8.81
N ALA A 579 22.94 5.10 -9.67
CA ALA A 579 23.87 4.01 -9.41
C ALA A 579 25.32 4.52 -9.26
N LEU A 580 25.77 5.43 -10.13
CA LEU A 580 27.10 6.06 -10.03
C LEU A 580 27.26 6.86 -8.73
N ALA A 581 26.18 7.49 -8.22
CA ALA A 581 26.23 8.17 -6.92
C ALA A 581 26.53 7.18 -5.78
N GLN A 582 26.10 5.92 -5.90
CA GLN A 582 26.35 4.89 -4.88
C GLN A 582 27.79 4.37 -4.91
N THR A 583 28.48 4.49 -6.06
CA THR A 583 29.88 4.08 -6.25
C THR A 583 30.90 5.15 -5.86
N LEU A 584 30.47 6.28 -5.29
CA LEU A 584 31.38 7.31 -4.78
C LEU A 584 32.25 6.75 -3.64
N THR A 585 33.54 6.53 -3.91
CA THR A 585 34.53 6.04 -2.95
C THR A 585 35.15 7.16 -2.11
N PRO A 586 35.78 6.86 -0.95
CA PRO A 586 36.50 7.86 -0.15
C PRO A 586 37.59 8.63 -0.92
N SER A 587 38.16 8.05 -1.98
CA SER A 587 39.10 8.75 -2.87
C SER A 587 38.49 9.95 -3.60
N TRP A 588 37.17 9.98 -3.83
CA TRP A 588 36.45 11.18 -4.32
C TRP A 588 36.31 12.27 -3.25
N GLN A 589 36.48 11.92 -1.97
CA GLN A 589 36.14 12.72 -0.79
C GLN A 589 37.37 13.42 -0.18
N GLU A 590 38.59 12.91 -0.39
CA GLU A 590 39.82 13.35 0.30
C GLU A 590 40.83 14.10 -0.59
N GLY A 591 40.47 14.50 -1.82
CA GLY A 591 41.33 15.31 -2.68
C GLY A 591 42.51 14.54 -3.31
N ALA A 592 42.38 13.22 -3.47
CA ALA A 592 43.29 12.42 -4.28
C ALA A 592 43.25 12.88 -5.75
N ALA A 593 44.32 12.62 -6.51
CA ALA A 593 44.36 12.93 -7.93
C ALA A 593 43.20 12.22 -8.64
N LEU A 594 42.32 13.01 -9.26
CA LEU A 594 41.15 12.49 -9.95
C LEU A 594 41.57 11.67 -11.17
N THR A 595 40.90 10.55 -11.41
CA THR A 595 41.11 9.75 -12.61
C THR A 595 40.36 10.35 -13.79
N GLN A 596 40.86 10.13 -15.02
CA GLN A 596 40.18 10.57 -16.24
C GLN A 596 38.73 10.06 -16.31
N GLU A 597 38.47 8.89 -15.75
CA GLU A 597 37.12 8.32 -15.70
C GLU A 597 36.14 9.17 -14.88
N GLN A 598 36.60 9.77 -13.78
CA GLN A 598 35.78 10.63 -12.92
C GLN A 598 35.45 11.96 -13.61
N GLU A 599 36.41 12.57 -14.29
CA GLU A 599 36.20 13.79 -15.07
C GLU A 599 35.20 13.57 -16.21
N ASP A 600 35.31 12.45 -16.91
CA ASP A 600 34.38 12.07 -17.97
C ASP A 600 32.94 11.90 -17.44
N ILE A 601 32.78 11.26 -16.26
CA ILE A 601 31.47 11.08 -15.63
C ILE A 601 30.86 12.44 -15.29
N VAL A 602 31.61 13.32 -14.63
CA VAL A 602 31.11 14.65 -14.23
C VAL A 602 30.74 15.50 -15.44
N THR A 603 31.56 15.47 -16.49
CA THR A 603 31.28 16.15 -17.76
C THR A 603 29.97 15.63 -18.34
N ARG A 604 29.77 14.30 -18.37
CA ARG A 604 28.55 13.70 -18.89
C ARG A 604 27.31 14.04 -18.06
N LEU A 605 27.43 14.14 -16.74
CA LEU A 605 26.32 14.56 -15.86
C LEU A 605 25.89 16.01 -16.11
N GLN A 606 26.86 16.91 -16.35
CA GLN A 606 26.56 18.29 -16.74
C GLN A 606 25.88 18.35 -18.12
N GLU A 607 26.33 17.54 -19.08
CA GLU A 607 25.67 17.41 -20.38
C GLU A 607 24.23 16.92 -20.24
N VAL A 608 23.95 15.93 -19.39
CA VAL A 608 22.58 15.46 -19.12
C VAL A 608 21.74 16.58 -18.55
N LEU A 609 22.23 17.30 -17.52
CA LEU A 609 21.49 18.42 -16.95
C LEU A 609 21.21 19.53 -17.97
N PHE A 610 22.10 19.73 -18.96
CA PHE A 610 21.95 20.78 -19.96
C PHE A 610 21.11 20.39 -21.18
N GLN A 611 21.25 19.15 -21.67
CA GLN A 611 20.77 18.75 -23.00
C GLN A 611 19.67 17.69 -22.96
N ASP A 612 19.48 16.99 -21.84
CA ASP A 612 18.49 15.91 -21.79
C ASP A 612 17.07 16.48 -21.91
N SER A 613 16.26 15.92 -22.80
CA SER A 613 14.88 16.37 -23.02
C SER A 613 13.96 16.03 -21.85
N GLU A 614 14.25 14.94 -21.13
CA GLU A 614 13.37 14.37 -20.11
C GLU A 614 13.82 14.76 -18.69
N GLY A 615 12.84 15.12 -17.85
CA GLY A 615 13.11 15.59 -16.49
C GLY A 615 13.78 14.56 -15.58
N PHE A 616 13.49 13.26 -15.74
CA PHE A 616 13.98 12.20 -14.84
C PHE A 616 15.51 12.15 -14.73
N ALA A 617 16.22 12.15 -15.85
CA ALA A 617 17.68 12.13 -15.88
C ALA A 617 18.29 13.44 -15.33
N ARG A 618 17.68 14.60 -15.62
CA ARG A 618 18.11 15.90 -15.08
C ARG A 618 17.94 15.97 -13.56
N ARG A 619 16.82 15.47 -13.01
CA ARG A 619 16.60 15.33 -11.56
C ARG A 619 17.68 14.45 -10.92
N ALA A 620 17.99 13.31 -11.54
CA ALA A 620 19.03 12.40 -11.05
C ALA A 620 20.43 13.06 -11.06
N ALA A 621 20.76 13.85 -12.09
CA ALA A 621 22.03 14.57 -12.17
C ALA A 621 22.22 15.55 -10.99
N VAL A 622 21.20 16.34 -10.64
CA VAL A 622 21.29 17.23 -9.47
C VAL A 622 21.43 16.42 -8.17
N LYS A 623 20.67 15.34 -8.01
CA LYS A 623 20.79 14.44 -6.85
C LYS A 623 22.17 13.80 -6.70
N TYR A 624 22.85 13.50 -7.81
CA TYR A 624 24.23 13.02 -7.78
C TYR A 624 25.16 14.05 -7.12
N PHE A 625 25.06 15.33 -7.50
CA PHE A 625 25.88 16.39 -6.90
C PHE A 625 25.54 16.64 -5.43
N ILE A 626 24.26 16.50 -5.04
CA ILE A 626 23.84 16.54 -3.62
C ILE A 626 24.52 15.40 -2.84
N ALA A 627 24.46 14.17 -3.37
CA ALA A 627 25.05 13.01 -2.72
C ALA A 627 26.58 13.14 -2.60
N TRP A 628 27.24 13.64 -3.64
CA TRP A 628 28.68 13.88 -3.63
C TRP A 628 29.08 14.95 -2.61
N LEU A 629 28.37 16.08 -2.57
CA LEU A 629 28.64 17.14 -1.61
C LEU A 629 28.37 16.71 -0.17
N SER A 630 27.29 15.95 0.06
CA SER A 630 26.97 15.39 1.37
C SER A 630 28.02 14.40 1.88
N ALA A 631 28.69 13.70 0.96
CA ALA A 631 29.72 12.72 1.29
C ALA A 631 31.10 13.35 1.55
N CYS A 632 31.31 14.63 1.19
CA CYS A 632 32.59 15.31 1.38
C CYS A 632 32.67 15.97 2.76
N SER A 633 33.65 15.58 3.59
CA SER A 633 33.90 16.25 4.89
C SER A 633 34.59 17.61 4.75
N SER A 634 35.30 17.85 3.63
CA SER A 634 35.92 19.14 3.29
C SER A 634 35.76 19.43 1.79
N PRO A 635 34.63 20.05 1.38
CA PRO A 635 34.31 20.29 -0.04
C PRO A 635 35.35 21.15 -0.76
N SER A 636 35.99 22.08 -0.05
CA SER A 636 37.07 22.93 -0.57
C SER A 636 38.30 22.14 -1.02
N SER A 637 38.46 20.89 -0.57
CA SER A 637 39.52 19.98 -0.98
C SER A 637 39.18 19.22 -2.28
N CYS A 638 37.92 19.25 -2.74
CA CYS A 638 37.46 18.61 -3.97
C CYS A 638 37.26 19.64 -5.08
N TRP A 639 38.34 19.93 -5.83
CA TRP A 639 38.34 21.00 -6.84
C TRP A 639 37.29 20.81 -7.95
N LEU A 640 37.13 19.58 -8.47
CA LEU A 640 36.18 19.28 -9.54
C LEU A 640 34.73 19.51 -9.11
N LEU A 641 34.37 19.15 -7.87
CA LEU A 641 33.04 19.40 -7.31
C LEU A 641 32.78 20.91 -7.22
N MET A 642 33.72 21.67 -6.64
CA MET A 642 33.60 23.12 -6.48
C MET A 642 33.58 23.87 -7.82
N GLN A 643 34.25 23.35 -8.85
CA GLN A 643 34.17 23.89 -10.21
C GLN A 643 32.82 23.59 -10.88
N SER A 644 32.23 22.44 -10.60
CA SER A 644 31.02 21.95 -11.26
C SER A 644 29.74 22.56 -10.67
N VAL A 645 29.72 22.80 -9.36
CA VAL A 645 28.56 23.28 -8.61
C VAL A 645 27.96 24.58 -9.17
N PRO A 646 28.73 25.65 -9.48
CA PRO A 646 28.16 26.88 -10.03
C PRO A 646 27.41 26.64 -11.35
N THR A 647 27.95 25.79 -12.21
CA THR A 647 27.31 25.40 -13.47
C THR A 647 26.00 24.66 -13.18
N VAL A 648 26.02 23.67 -12.29
CA VAL A 648 24.82 22.90 -11.90
C VAL A 648 23.73 23.80 -11.34
N LEU A 649 24.06 24.72 -10.43
CA LEU A 649 23.11 25.69 -9.86
C LEU A 649 22.52 26.60 -10.94
N SER A 650 23.37 27.14 -11.82
CA SER A 650 22.93 28.04 -12.88
C SER A 650 21.98 27.36 -13.87
N GLN A 651 22.20 26.08 -14.18
CA GLN A 651 21.34 25.34 -15.10
C GLN A 651 20.06 24.89 -14.41
N GLY A 652 20.16 24.33 -13.20
CA GLY A 652 19.02 23.78 -12.48
C GLY A 652 17.96 24.82 -12.09
N VAL A 653 18.36 26.05 -11.73
CA VAL A 653 17.41 27.16 -11.44
C VAL A 653 16.62 27.55 -12.69
N ASN A 654 17.24 27.44 -13.87
CA ASN A 654 16.65 27.78 -15.16
C ASN A 654 15.91 26.60 -15.83
N ASP A 655 15.82 25.43 -15.18
CA ASP A 655 15.14 24.27 -15.75
C ASP A 655 13.63 24.53 -15.98
N LEU A 656 12.99 23.71 -16.81
CA LEU A 656 11.54 23.76 -17.00
C LEU A 656 10.80 22.91 -15.96
N ASP A 657 11.46 21.87 -15.44
CA ASP A 657 10.91 20.95 -14.46
C ASP A 657 11.04 21.52 -13.03
N TRP A 658 9.92 21.62 -12.32
CA TRP A 658 9.89 22.18 -10.98
C TRP A 658 10.64 21.31 -9.95
N GLU A 659 10.71 19.99 -10.15
CA GLU A 659 11.47 19.12 -9.25
C GLU A 659 12.97 19.30 -9.41
N VAL A 660 13.45 19.60 -10.63
CA VAL A 660 14.87 19.94 -10.85
C VAL A 660 15.22 21.22 -10.11
N LYS A 661 14.34 22.24 -10.16
CA LYS A 661 14.52 23.47 -9.38
C LYS A 661 14.54 23.20 -7.88
N LEU A 662 13.63 22.37 -7.40
CA LEU A 662 13.55 22.02 -5.98
C LEU A 662 14.85 21.35 -5.52
N HIS A 663 15.35 20.35 -6.24
CA HIS A 663 16.64 19.72 -5.91
C HIS A 663 17.82 20.69 -6.07
N THR A 664 17.73 21.66 -6.97
CA THR A 664 18.78 22.68 -7.13
C THR A 664 18.81 23.61 -5.93
N LEU A 665 17.66 23.95 -5.36
CA LEU A 665 17.56 24.70 -4.11
C LEU A 665 18.11 23.89 -2.93
N GLU A 666 17.80 22.59 -2.86
CA GLU A 666 18.37 21.67 -1.86
C GLU A 666 19.90 21.61 -1.94
N LEU A 667 20.47 21.56 -3.16
CA LEU A 667 21.91 21.65 -3.37
C LEU A 667 22.49 22.99 -2.89
N ALA A 668 21.81 24.10 -3.17
CA ALA A 668 22.22 25.43 -2.73
C ALA A 668 22.18 25.58 -1.20
N GLU A 669 21.15 25.06 -0.56
CA GLU A 669 21.01 25.01 0.89
C GLU A 669 22.15 24.21 1.52
N LEU A 670 22.42 23.00 1.01
CA LEU A 670 23.53 22.16 1.48
C LEU A 670 24.89 22.85 1.35
N LEU A 671 25.12 23.61 0.27
CA LEU A 671 26.34 24.41 0.09
C LEU A 671 26.44 25.54 1.10
N LEU A 672 25.33 26.23 1.39
CA LEU A 672 25.29 27.30 2.37
C LEU A 672 25.54 26.78 3.78
N ASP A 673 24.92 25.65 4.15
CA ASP A 673 25.12 25.01 5.46
C ASP A 673 26.59 24.59 5.67
N GLN A 674 27.24 24.07 4.62
CA GLN A 674 28.66 23.70 4.70
C GLN A 674 29.61 24.92 4.70
N ALA A 675 29.22 26.02 4.05
CA ALA A 675 30.01 27.26 4.04
C ALA A 675 29.83 28.09 5.32
N PHE A 676 28.66 28.00 5.97
CA PHE A 676 28.26 28.76 7.15
C PHE A 676 27.72 27.81 8.25
N PRO A 677 28.60 27.08 8.96
CA PRO A 677 28.18 26.10 9.97
C PRO A 677 27.53 26.70 11.23
N ASP A 678 27.51 28.03 11.37
CA ASP A 678 26.82 28.72 12.47
C ASP A 678 25.32 28.86 12.15
N PRO A 679 24.40 28.47 13.05
CA PRO A 679 22.97 28.58 12.79
C PRO A 679 22.56 30.05 12.65
N SER A 680 22.21 30.45 11.43
CA SER A 680 21.54 31.74 11.20
C SER A 680 20.25 31.82 12.02
N PRO A 681 19.93 32.98 12.63
CA PRO A 681 18.70 33.16 13.38
C PRO A 681 17.50 32.87 12.47
N SER A 682 16.57 32.04 12.97
CA SER A 682 15.37 31.59 12.27
C SER A 682 14.64 32.78 11.62
N HIS A 683 14.58 32.77 10.29
CA HIS A 683 13.87 33.79 9.53
C HIS A 683 12.37 33.71 9.86
N PRO A 684 11.65 34.84 10.05
CA PRO A 684 10.24 34.86 10.47
C PRO A 684 9.23 34.20 9.52
N TYR A 685 9.70 33.62 8.41
CA TYR A 685 8.91 32.92 7.40
C TYR A 685 9.40 31.49 7.11
N ALA A 686 10.42 31.00 7.83
CA ALA A 686 10.91 29.65 7.66
C ALA A 686 9.92 28.64 8.28
N VAL A 687 9.31 27.79 7.45
CA VAL A 687 8.55 26.63 7.91
C VAL A 687 9.55 25.57 8.33
N MET A 688 9.59 25.23 9.61
CA MET A 688 10.48 24.18 10.12
C MET A 688 10.04 22.82 9.55
N SER A 689 10.98 22.11 8.91
CA SER A 689 10.82 20.69 8.60
C SER A 689 11.03 19.86 9.87
N ASP A 690 10.13 18.91 10.13
CA ASP A 690 10.03 18.09 11.36
C ASP A 690 11.20 17.11 11.57
N GLN A 691 12.27 17.20 10.77
CA GLN A 691 13.40 16.28 10.77
C GLN A 691 14.44 16.59 11.86
N ALA A 692 14.44 17.82 12.40
CA ALA A 692 15.42 18.27 13.39
C ALA A 692 15.21 17.71 14.82
N HIS A 693 14.06 17.09 15.12
CA HIS A 693 13.78 16.59 16.48
C HIS A 693 14.33 15.19 16.80
N ARG A 694 14.89 14.45 15.83
CA ARG A 694 15.37 13.07 16.09
C ARG A 694 16.86 12.94 16.42
N LEU A 695 17.67 13.98 16.24
CA LEU A 695 19.12 13.88 16.47
C LEU A 695 19.59 14.35 17.86
N HIS A 696 18.72 14.93 18.69
CA HIS A 696 19.11 15.46 20.01
C HIS A 696 18.86 14.55 21.22
N ILE A 697 18.36 13.31 21.05
CA ILE A 697 18.09 12.40 22.18
C ILE A 697 19.13 11.27 22.32
N ALA A 698 20.09 11.14 21.41
CA ALA A 698 21.14 10.13 21.51
C ALA A 698 22.50 10.75 21.83
N GLY A 699 22.77 11.05 23.11
CA GLY A 699 24.14 11.35 23.52
C GLY A 699 24.34 12.09 24.83
N HIS A 700 24.03 11.48 25.98
CA HIS A 700 24.76 11.75 27.21
C HIS A 700 24.98 10.46 28.02
N PRO A 701 26.24 10.05 28.27
CA PRO A 701 26.55 8.94 29.14
C PRO A 701 26.72 9.46 30.57
N ASP A 702 25.72 9.26 31.44
CA ASP A 702 25.91 9.48 32.87
C ASP A 702 26.43 8.22 33.54
N SER A 703 27.72 8.29 33.87
CA SER A 703 28.37 7.45 34.85
C SER A 703 27.90 7.81 36.28
N ARG A 704 27.59 6.78 37.08
CA ARG A 704 27.82 6.60 38.54
C ARG A 704 26.58 6.36 39.42
N CYS A 705 26.64 5.17 40.04
CA CYS A 705 26.36 4.85 41.45
C CYS A 705 25.04 5.31 42.09
N CYS A 706 24.07 4.39 42.20
CA CYS A 706 23.78 3.59 43.41
C CYS A 706 22.67 2.59 43.09
#